data_AF-A0A8D1IMK5-F1
#
_entry.id   AF-A0A8D1IMK5-F1
#
_cell.length_a   1.000
_cell.length_b   1.000
_cell.length_c   1.000
_cell.angle_alpha   90.00
_cell.angle_beta   90.00
_cell.angle_gamma   90.00
#
_symmetry.space_group_name_H-M   'P 1'
#
loop_
_entity.id
_entity.type
_entity.pdbx_description
1 polymer ?
#
loop_
_entity_poly.entity_id
_entity_poly.type
_entity_poly.pdbx_seq_one_letter_code
_entity_poly.pdbx_strand_id
1 'polypeptide(L)'
;MGVSARSARAQPHSDKVQKDKSGQTSGPPQSSRMGKLLGFEWTDVSSWGRLVTLLNRPTDPASLAVFRFLFGLLMVLDIPQERGLSSLDRRYLDGLEVCRFPLLDALQPLPLDWMYLVYTIMFLGALGMMLGLCYRISCVLFLLPYWYVFLLDKTSWNNHSYLYGLLAFQLTFVDANRYWSVDGLLSSRKRNAHVPLWNYAVLRGQIFIVYFIAGVKKLDADWVEGYSMEYLSRHWLFSPFKLVLSEEMTSLLVVHWCGLLLDLSAGFLLFFDATRSIGLLFVSYFHCMNSQLFSIGMFPYVMLASSPLFCSPGWPRKLVAHCPKRLQDLLPLRIAPQPSASCMYKRSRARGGQKPGLRHRLGAAFTLLYLLEQLFLPYSHFLTQAGRGWGLAWIVAEATAGGRRQVWPCRPLLVEGGRSSRTRALIPATLPPQGYNNWTNGLYGYSWDMMVHSRSHQHVKITYRDGRTGELGYLNPGVFTQSRRWKDHADMLKQYATCLSRLLPKYNVTEPQIYFDIWVSINDRFQQRIFDPRVDIVQAAWSPFQRTPWLQPLLMGLSPWRTKLQEIKSSLDNHTDVVFIADFPGLHLENFVSEDLGNTSIQLLQGQVTVELVAEQKNQTLQEGEKMQLPAGEYHKVYTLPPGPSCYMYIYVNTTELALEQDLAYLQELKEKVENGSETGPLPPELQPLLGGEVKGGPEPTPLVQTFLRRQQRLQEIERRRNASFHERLFRFLLRKLYIFRRSFLMTCISLRNLVLGRPSLEQLAQEVAYANLRPFEPVEESSPSNTESSNPNPPEPNSDPVHSEF
;
A
#
# COMPACT_ATOMS: atom_id res chain seq x y z
N MET A 1 -3.28 77.70 44.10
CA MET A 1 -2.94 77.68 45.55
C MET A 1 -3.83 76.63 46.18
N GLY A 2 -3.43 75.61 46.92
CA GLY A 2 -2.16 75.07 47.45
C GLY A 2 -2.66 73.84 48.24
N VAL A 3 -2.24 72.61 47.91
CA VAL A 3 -1.05 71.91 48.45
C VAL A 3 -1.08 71.73 49.97
N SER A 4 -0.72 70.51 50.38
CA SER A 4 -0.17 70.08 51.68
C SER A 4 -1.17 69.67 52.77
N ALA A 5 -0.92 68.65 53.59
CA ALA A 5 0.18 67.69 53.65
C ALA A 5 -0.07 66.66 54.78
N ARG A 6 0.47 65.44 54.58
CA ARG A 6 1.24 64.58 55.53
C ARG A 6 0.55 64.13 56.83
N SER A 7 0.84 62.99 57.45
CA SER A 7 1.80 61.89 57.26
C SER A 7 1.44 60.82 58.30
N ALA A 8 1.52 59.53 57.97
CA ALA A 8 1.88 58.52 58.97
C ALA A 8 2.54 57.30 58.30
N ARG A 9 3.79 57.11 58.70
CA ARG A 9 4.83 56.13 58.37
C ARG A 9 4.40 54.66 58.63
N ALA A 10 4.77 53.76 57.72
CA ALA A 10 4.89 52.30 57.93
C ALA A 10 6.04 52.01 58.94
N GLN A 11 6.05 50.96 59.78
CA GLN A 11 5.99 49.49 59.65
C GLN A 11 5.98 48.92 61.11
N PRO A 12 5.97 47.60 61.40
CA PRO A 12 5.38 46.44 60.72
C PRO A 12 4.47 45.64 61.69
N HIS A 13 3.42 44.98 61.20
CA HIS A 13 2.72 43.94 61.98
C HIS A 13 2.67 42.62 61.21
N SER A 14 2.92 41.56 61.97
CA SER A 14 3.31 40.23 61.55
C SER A 14 2.23 39.47 60.78
N ASP A 15 2.57 39.05 59.57
CA ASP A 15 1.84 38.03 58.83
C ASP A 15 1.97 36.68 59.55
N LYS A 16 0.92 36.27 60.26
CA LYS A 16 0.70 34.87 60.60
C LYS A 16 0.36 34.13 59.31
N VAL A 17 1.40 33.64 58.65
CA VAL A 17 1.33 32.64 57.59
C VAL A 17 0.63 31.40 58.14
N GLN A 18 -0.64 31.24 57.77
CA GLN A 18 -1.37 29.99 57.95
C GLN A 18 -0.75 28.97 57.00
N LYS A 19 0.17 28.18 57.56
CA LYS A 19 0.91 27.13 56.89
C LYS A 19 -0.07 26.01 56.53
N ASP A 20 -0.72 26.12 55.38
CA ASP A 20 -1.42 25.01 54.76
C ASP A 20 -0.41 23.88 54.59
N LYS A 21 -0.59 22.80 55.36
CA LYS A 21 0.18 21.57 55.28
C LYS A 21 -0.13 20.93 53.94
N SER A 22 0.57 21.38 52.91
CA SER A 22 0.76 20.66 51.67
C SER A 22 1.23 19.25 52.02
N GLY A 23 0.46 18.26 51.54
CA GLY A 23 0.73 16.85 51.78
C GLY A 23 2.16 16.52 51.39
N GLN A 24 2.93 16.06 52.37
CA GLN A 24 4.15 15.30 52.15
C GLN A 24 3.77 14.11 51.25
N THR A 25 4.04 14.24 49.96
CA THR A 25 4.18 13.11 49.07
C THR A 25 5.35 12.29 49.59
N SER A 26 5.04 11.18 50.24
CA SER A 26 5.98 10.09 50.47
C SER A 26 6.79 9.88 49.19
N GLY A 27 8.13 9.88 49.30
CA GLY A 27 9.03 9.57 48.19
C GLY A 27 8.63 8.24 47.51
N PRO A 28 9.04 8.03 46.25
CA PRO A 28 8.64 6.83 45.52
C PRO A 28 9.07 5.60 46.35
N PRO A 29 8.18 4.62 46.59
CA PRO A 29 8.63 3.34 47.12
C PRO A 29 9.72 2.83 46.17
N GLN A 30 10.82 2.26 46.69
CA GLN A 30 11.88 1.66 45.88
C GLN A 30 11.23 0.81 44.78
N SER A 31 11.13 1.38 43.58
CA SER A 31 10.39 0.77 42.49
C SER A 31 11.19 -0.43 42.04
N SER A 32 10.55 -1.58 41.90
CA SER A 32 11.23 -2.80 41.47
C SER A 32 11.95 -2.55 40.13
N ARG A 33 12.98 -3.34 39.82
CA ARG A 33 13.67 -3.24 38.52
C ARG A 33 12.68 -3.30 37.34
N MET A 34 11.61 -4.08 37.51
CA MET A 34 10.52 -4.20 36.54
C MET A 34 9.65 -2.95 36.50
N GLY A 35 9.26 -2.37 37.64
CA GLY A 35 8.52 -1.11 37.68
C GLY A 35 9.26 0.04 37.01
N LYS A 36 10.60 0.05 37.06
CA LYS A 36 11.45 1.02 36.33
C LYS A 36 11.55 0.75 34.82
N LEU A 37 11.37 -0.49 34.38
CA LEU A 37 11.68 -0.92 33.00
C LEU A 37 10.42 -1.08 32.14
N LEU A 38 9.33 -1.58 32.74
CA LEU A 38 8.01 -1.79 32.12
C LEU A 38 6.99 -0.71 32.49
N GLY A 39 7.24 0.04 33.57
CA GLY A 39 6.30 1.03 34.07
C GLY A 39 5.06 0.44 34.76
N PHE A 40 5.05 -0.86 35.07
CA PHE A 40 4.04 -1.56 35.88
C PHE A 40 4.66 -2.77 36.60
N GLU A 41 3.97 -3.32 37.60
CA GLU A 41 4.43 -4.50 38.36
C GLU A 41 3.63 -5.76 37.96
N TRP A 42 4.20 -6.97 38.12
CA TRP A 42 3.49 -8.25 37.93
C TRP A 42 2.21 -8.34 38.78
N THR A 43 2.24 -7.72 39.96
CA THR A 43 1.08 -7.64 40.84
C THR A 43 -0.07 -6.84 40.20
N ASP A 44 0.21 -5.87 39.33
CA ASP A 44 -0.80 -5.06 38.64
C ASP A 44 -1.56 -5.86 37.56
N VAL A 45 -0.97 -6.92 36.99
CA VAL A 45 -1.59 -7.78 35.96
C VAL A 45 -2.16 -9.09 36.51
N SER A 46 -1.86 -9.42 37.77
CA SER A 46 -2.28 -10.69 38.43
C SER A 46 -3.80 -10.91 38.57
N SER A 47 -4.64 -9.87 38.42
CA SER A 47 -6.10 -10.01 38.50
C SER A 47 -6.81 -8.96 37.65
N TRP A 48 -8.02 -9.28 37.20
CA TRP A 48 -8.84 -8.38 36.38
C TRP A 48 -9.03 -7.00 37.03
N GLY A 49 -9.34 -6.94 38.32
CA GLY A 49 -9.54 -5.67 39.02
C GLY A 49 -8.29 -4.79 39.08
N ARG A 50 -7.11 -5.40 39.21
CA ARG A 50 -5.83 -4.67 39.21
C ARG A 50 -5.44 -4.22 37.81
N LEU A 51 -5.67 -5.05 36.80
CA LEU A 51 -5.44 -4.69 35.39
C LEU A 51 -6.33 -3.52 34.97
N VAL A 52 -7.62 -3.55 35.32
CA VAL A 52 -8.55 -2.44 35.10
C VAL A 52 -8.06 -1.17 35.79
N THR A 53 -7.51 -1.28 37.01
CA THR A 53 -6.96 -0.13 37.75
C THR A 53 -5.70 0.41 37.07
N LEU A 54 -4.80 -0.46 36.60
CA LEU A 54 -3.59 -0.10 35.87
C LEU A 54 -3.92 0.65 34.58
N LEU A 55 -4.80 0.08 33.75
CA LEU A 55 -5.21 0.65 32.46
C LEU A 55 -5.97 1.97 32.60
N ASN A 56 -6.57 2.25 33.76
CA ASN A 56 -7.29 3.49 34.01
C ASN A 56 -6.49 4.48 34.89
N ARG A 57 -5.20 4.24 35.16
CA ARG A 57 -4.37 5.20 35.89
C ARG A 57 -4.25 6.54 35.14
N PRO A 58 -4.19 7.68 35.84
CA PRO A 58 -4.06 8.99 35.20
C PRO A 58 -2.73 9.10 34.46
N THR A 59 -2.80 9.58 33.22
CA THR A 59 -1.66 9.79 32.33
C THR A 59 -1.77 11.17 31.67
N ASP A 60 -0.63 11.81 31.38
CA ASP A 60 -0.60 13.12 30.72
C ASP A 60 -1.20 13.04 29.30
N PRO A 61 -2.10 13.95 28.90
CA PRO A 61 -2.70 13.96 27.56
C PRO A 61 -1.79 14.51 26.44
N ALA A 62 -0.64 15.11 26.77
CA ALA A 62 0.13 15.92 25.81
C ALA A 62 0.61 15.13 24.58
N SER A 63 1.22 13.95 24.77
CA SER A 63 1.72 13.15 23.64
C SER A 63 0.60 12.62 22.73
N LEU A 64 -0.59 12.30 23.26
CA LEU A 64 -1.74 11.92 22.42
C LEU A 64 -2.21 13.06 21.54
N ALA A 65 -2.19 14.29 22.05
CA ALA A 65 -2.60 15.45 21.27
C ALA A 65 -1.63 15.74 20.12
N VAL A 66 -0.32 15.55 20.34
CA VAL A 66 0.68 15.65 19.26
C VAL A 66 0.43 14.59 18.20
N PHE A 67 0.23 13.33 18.60
CA PHE A 67 -0.11 12.27 17.64
C PHE A 67 -1.39 12.57 16.86
N ARG A 68 -2.47 12.98 17.53
CA ARG A 68 -3.73 13.38 16.88
C ARG A 68 -3.51 14.49 15.86
N PHE A 69 -2.75 15.52 16.22
CA PHE A 69 -2.46 16.64 15.32
C PHE A 69 -1.66 16.16 14.11
N LEU A 70 -0.57 15.42 14.31
CA LEU A 70 0.29 14.95 13.22
C LEU A 70 -0.43 13.95 12.31
N PHE A 71 -1.17 12.98 12.88
CA PHE A 71 -1.97 12.04 12.10
C PHE A 71 -3.05 12.78 11.28
N GLY A 72 -3.79 13.70 11.90
CA GLY A 72 -4.79 14.51 11.20
C GLY A 72 -4.19 15.36 10.08
N LEU A 73 -3.02 15.98 10.31
CA LEU A 73 -2.29 16.74 9.30
C LEU A 73 -1.89 15.86 8.11
N LEU A 74 -1.35 14.67 8.38
CA LEU A 74 -0.99 13.72 7.33
C LEU A 74 -2.24 13.31 6.54
N MET A 75 -3.37 13.04 7.18
CA MET A 75 -4.62 12.73 6.49
C MET A 75 -5.16 13.89 5.64
N VAL A 76 -4.99 15.14 6.10
CA VAL A 76 -5.35 16.34 5.29
C VAL A 76 -4.50 16.44 4.01
N LEU A 77 -3.23 16.06 4.06
CA LEU A 77 -2.36 16.01 2.86
C LEU A 77 -2.66 14.79 1.98
N ASP A 78 -2.96 13.66 2.62
CA ASP A 78 -3.21 12.36 2.01
C ASP A 78 -4.47 12.34 1.13
N ILE A 79 -5.54 13.00 1.57
CA ILE A 79 -6.83 12.96 0.89
C ILE A 79 -6.77 13.57 -0.54
N PRO A 80 -6.25 14.80 -0.74
CA PRO A 80 -6.02 15.39 -2.06
C PRO A 80 -5.07 14.61 -2.96
N GLN A 81 -4.00 14.07 -2.38
CA GLN A 81 -2.87 13.53 -3.12
C GLN A 81 -3.02 12.02 -3.38
N GLU A 82 -2.93 11.21 -2.33
CA GLU A 82 -2.85 9.75 -2.45
C GLU A 82 -4.23 9.12 -2.62
N ARG A 83 -5.25 9.65 -1.94
CA ARG A 83 -6.63 9.13 -2.08
C ARG A 83 -7.33 9.70 -3.31
N GLY A 84 -6.71 10.71 -3.94
CA GLY A 84 -7.10 11.22 -5.24
C GLY A 84 -8.28 12.17 -5.24
N LEU A 85 -8.58 12.91 -4.15
CA LEU A 85 -9.59 13.99 -4.22
C LEU A 85 -9.26 14.98 -5.35
N SER A 86 -7.97 15.24 -5.58
CA SER A 86 -7.56 16.10 -6.67
C SER A 86 -7.84 15.51 -8.04
N SER A 87 -8.03 14.19 -8.21
CA SER A 87 -8.15 13.45 -9.48
C SER A 87 -9.36 12.51 -9.54
N LEU A 88 -10.41 12.78 -8.76
CA LEU A 88 -11.62 11.94 -8.68
C LEU A 88 -12.32 11.76 -10.01
N ASP A 89 -12.34 12.80 -10.84
CA ASP A 89 -12.86 12.80 -12.20
C ASP A 89 -12.20 11.72 -13.07
N ARG A 90 -10.90 11.47 -12.90
CA ARG A 90 -10.19 10.41 -13.64
C ARG A 90 -10.47 9.01 -13.09
N ARG A 91 -10.79 8.91 -11.80
CA ARG A 91 -10.98 7.64 -11.09
C ARG A 91 -12.40 7.09 -11.16
N TYR A 92 -13.38 7.98 -11.06
CA TYR A 92 -14.80 7.64 -11.01
C TYR A 92 -15.58 8.27 -12.16
N LEU A 93 -14.91 8.57 -13.29
CA LEU A 93 -15.55 9.19 -14.45
C LEU A 93 -16.87 8.47 -14.80
N ASP A 94 -17.95 9.24 -14.81
CA ASP A 94 -19.27 8.73 -15.18
C ASP A 94 -19.23 8.24 -16.63
N GLY A 95 -19.65 6.99 -16.89
CA GLY A 95 -19.82 6.44 -18.23
C GLY A 95 -18.69 5.54 -18.77
N LEU A 96 -17.54 5.42 -18.08
CA LEU A 96 -16.54 4.42 -18.46
C LEU A 96 -16.93 3.02 -17.95
N GLU A 97 -16.94 2.04 -18.86
CA GLU A 97 -17.21 0.63 -18.57
C GLU A 97 -15.98 -0.05 -17.95
N VAL A 98 -15.66 0.33 -16.71
CA VAL A 98 -14.48 -0.19 -15.99
C VAL A 98 -14.90 -1.26 -14.99
N CYS A 99 -14.19 -2.39 -15.04
CA CYS A 99 -14.25 -3.43 -14.03
C CYS A 99 -13.56 -2.99 -12.75
N ARG A 100 -14.35 -2.98 -11.67
CA ARG A 100 -13.93 -2.66 -10.31
C ARG A 100 -13.93 -3.90 -9.44
N PHE A 101 -13.21 -3.81 -8.32
CA PHE A 101 -12.96 -4.93 -7.44
C PHE A 101 -13.41 -4.60 -6.00
N PRO A 102 -14.73 -4.42 -5.77
CA PRO A 102 -15.20 -4.11 -4.43
C PRO A 102 -14.96 -5.31 -3.50
N LEU A 103 -14.77 -5.04 -2.20
CA LEU A 103 -14.75 -6.11 -1.22
C LEU A 103 -16.16 -6.71 -1.04
N LEU A 104 -17.19 -5.87 -1.15
CA LEU A 104 -18.60 -6.25 -1.07
C LEU A 104 -19.27 -5.96 -2.41
N ASP A 105 -19.78 -6.98 -3.09
CA ASP A 105 -20.39 -6.82 -4.43
C ASP A 105 -21.58 -5.85 -4.46
N ALA A 106 -22.20 -5.59 -3.31
CA ALA A 106 -23.30 -4.63 -3.15
C ALA A 106 -22.84 -3.16 -3.15
N LEU A 107 -21.54 -2.88 -2.93
CA LEU A 107 -21.00 -1.53 -2.90
C LEU A 107 -20.68 -1.06 -4.31
N GLN A 108 -21.28 0.06 -4.70
CA GLN A 108 -21.00 0.75 -5.95
C GLN A 108 -20.62 2.20 -5.67
N PRO A 109 -19.74 2.81 -6.49
CA PRO A 109 -19.43 4.22 -6.36
C PRO A 109 -20.70 5.05 -6.62
N LEU A 110 -20.85 6.13 -5.87
CA LEU A 110 -21.88 7.13 -6.13
C LEU A 110 -21.52 7.88 -7.43
N PRO A 111 -22.48 8.58 -8.06
CA PRO A 111 -22.18 9.47 -9.19
C PRO A 111 -21.08 10.47 -8.83
N LEU A 112 -20.30 10.91 -9.82
CA LEU A 112 -19.08 11.68 -9.61
C LEU A 112 -19.24 12.87 -8.64
N ASP A 113 -20.29 13.68 -8.79
CA ASP A 113 -20.49 14.86 -7.93
C ASP A 113 -20.73 14.48 -6.45
N TRP A 114 -21.43 13.37 -6.20
CA TRP A 114 -21.63 12.83 -4.84
C TRP A 114 -20.33 12.27 -4.26
N MET A 115 -19.45 11.70 -5.08
CA MET A 115 -18.13 11.26 -4.63
C MET A 115 -17.28 12.45 -4.15
N TYR A 116 -17.35 13.60 -4.81
CA TYR A 116 -16.71 14.83 -4.32
C TYR A 116 -17.27 15.27 -2.94
N LEU A 117 -18.58 15.15 -2.71
CA LEU A 117 -19.17 15.42 -1.40
C LEU A 117 -18.65 14.46 -0.32
N VAL A 118 -18.61 13.15 -0.60
CA VAL A 118 -18.07 12.14 0.34
C VAL A 118 -16.63 12.46 0.73
N TYR A 119 -15.78 12.78 -0.24
CA TYR A 119 -14.39 13.16 0.03
C TYR A 119 -14.25 14.49 0.76
N THR A 120 -15.16 15.44 0.52
CA THR A 120 -15.20 16.71 1.26
C THR A 120 -15.52 16.48 2.73
N ILE A 121 -16.50 15.62 3.02
CA ILE A 121 -16.83 15.22 4.40
C ILE A 121 -15.62 14.55 5.07
N MET A 122 -14.95 13.65 4.35
CA MET A 122 -13.72 13.00 4.82
C MET A 122 -12.62 14.03 5.14
N PHE A 123 -12.41 15.00 4.24
CA PHE A 123 -11.40 16.06 4.39
C PHE A 123 -11.70 16.97 5.59
N LEU A 124 -12.95 17.42 5.74
CA LEU A 124 -13.38 18.22 6.89
C LEU A 124 -13.29 17.42 8.21
N GLY A 125 -13.58 16.12 8.16
CA GLY A 125 -13.36 15.20 9.28
C GLY A 125 -11.89 15.13 9.70
N ALA A 126 -10.96 14.98 8.75
CA ALA A 126 -9.52 15.00 9.00
C ALA A 126 -9.05 16.34 9.58
N LEU A 127 -9.52 17.46 9.03
CA LEU A 127 -9.19 18.80 9.51
C LEU A 127 -9.72 19.04 10.93
N GLY A 128 -10.97 18.68 11.20
CA GLY A 128 -11.56 18.75 12.54
C GLY A 128 -10.85 17.85 13.55
N MET A 129 -10.41 16.65 13.13
CA MET A 129 -9.59 15.75 13.93
C MET A 129 -8.21 16.37 14.25
N MET A 130 -7.55 16.97 13.26
CA MET A 130 -6.26 17.67 13.40
C MET A 130 -6.34 18.87 14.36
N LEU A 131 -7.44 19.62 14.35
CA LEU A 131 -7.66 20.75 15.26
C LEU A 131 -8.24 20.32 16.63
N GLY A 132 -8.84 19.13 16.69
CA GLY A 132 -9.57 18.66 17.87
C GLY A 132 -10.84 19.48 18.11
N LEU A 133 -11.51 19.90 17.03
CA LEU A 133 -12.80 20.59 17.02
C LEU A 133 -13.92 19.56 16.87
N CYS A 134 -14.92 19.55 17.75
CA CYS A 134 -15.98 18.55 17.75
C CYS A 134 -15.43 17.12 17.61
N TYR A 135 -14.32 16.86 18.29
CA TYR A 135 -13.36 15.80 17.95
C TYR A 135 -13.98 14.43 17.66
N ARG A 136 -14.92 13.98 18.50
CA ARG A 136 -15.59 12.67 18.32
C ARG A 136 -16.38 12.62 17.00
N ILE A 137 -17.09 13.69 16.68
CA ILE A 137 -17.86 13.81 15.43
C ILE A 137 -16.89 13.87 14.25
N SER A 138 -15.83 14.68 14.34
CA SER A 138 -14.82 14.76 13.27
C SER A 138 -14.13 13.42 13.00
N CYS A 139 -13.87 12.61 14.03
CA CYS A 139 -13.37 11.25 13.84
C CYS A 139 -14.37 10.39 13.05
N VAL A 140 -15.66 10.45 13.35
CA VAL A 140 -16.70 9.71 12.61
C VAL A 140 -16.85 10.22 11.17
N LEU A 141 -16.82 11.54 10.96
CA LEU A 141 -16.89 12.16 9.63
C LEU A 141 -15.68 11.80 8.75
N PHE A 142 -14.52 11.52 9.35
CA PHE A 142 -13.40 10.94 8.63
C PHE A 142 -13.59 9.43 8.41
N LEU A 143 -13.90 8.69 9.47
CA LEU A 143 -13.90 7.22 9.50
C LEU A 143 -14.90 6.60 8.53
N LEU A 144 -16.15 7.10 8.49
CA LEU A 144 -17.19 6.47 7.67
C LEU A 144 -16.93 6.62 6.16
N PRO A 145 -16.67 7.83 5.63
CA PRO A 145 -16.24 7.98 4.23
C PRO A 145 -14.96 7.22 3.92
N TYR A 146 -13.99 7.20 4.85
CA TYR A 146 -12.73 6.50 4.65
C TYR A 146 -12.95 5.01 4.39
N TRP A 147 -13.72 4.33 5.25
CA TRP A 147 -14.02 2.92 5.07
C TRP A 147 -14.89 2.66 3.84
N TYR A 148 -15.83 3.55 3.53
CA TYR A 148 -16.60 3.44 2.29
C TYR A 148 -15.70 3.46 1.06
N VAL A 149 -14.82 4.46 0.93
CA VAL A 149 -13.86 4.59 -0.17
C VAL A 149 -12.85 3.43 -0.20
N PHE A 150 -12.43 2.96 0.97
CA PHE A 150 -11.53 1.81 1.10
C PHE A 150 -12.18 0.52 0.56
N LEU A 151 -13.47 0.30 0.86
CA LEU A 151 -14.20 -0.93 0.49
C LEU A 151 -14.68 -0.94 -0.99
N LEU A 152 -14.75 0.21 -1.65
CA LEU A 152 -15.17 0.33 -3.05
C LEU A 152 -14.24 -0.37 -4.04
N ASP A 153 -12.95 -0.43 -3.76
CA ASP A 153 -11.96 -1.02 -4.67
C ASP A 153 -10.71 -1.49 -3.93
N LYS A 154 -10.58 -2.81 -3.74
CA LYS A 154 -9.44 -3.42 -3.05
C LYS A 154 -8.12 -3.27 -3.81
N THR A 155 -8.17 -3.02 -5.12
CA THR A 155 -6.93 -2.91 -5.91
C THR A 155 -6.19 -1.60 -5.69
N SER A 156 -6.90 -0.57 -5.22
CA SER A 156 -6.36 0.76 -4.98
C SER A 156 -5.62 0.89 -3.65
N TRP A 157 -5.78 -0.04 -2.71
CA TRP A 157 -5.33 0.12 -1.32
C TRP A 157 -4.40 -1.02 -0.87
N ASN A 158 -3.68 -0.80 0.23
CA ASN A 158 -2.71 -1.75 0.79
C ASN A 158 -2.82 -1.81 2.33
N ASN A 159 -1.97 -2.64 2.95
CA ASN A 159 -1.90 -2.84 4.40
C ASN A 159 -1.74 -1.51 5.18
N HIS A 160 -1.07 -0.50 4.60
CA HIS A 160 -0.89 0.80 5.23
C HIS A 160 -2.18 1.61 5.27
N SER A 161 -2.97 1.54 4.20
CA SER A 161 -4.31 2.15 4.19
C SER A 161 -5.22 1.49 5.22
N TYR A 162 -5.16 0.16 5.35
CA TYR A 162 -5.86 -0.55 6.42
C TYR A 162 -5.45 -0.05 7.82
N LEU A 163 -4.15 0.14 8.07
CA LEU A 163 -3.65 0.72 9.33
C LEU A 163 -4.24 2.10 9.62
N TYR A 164 -4.39 2.99 8.63
CA TYR A 164 -4.95 4.33 8.88
C TYR A 164 -6.42 4.25 9.29
N GLY A 165 -7.19 3.35 8.68
CA GLY A 165 -8.56 3.05 9.08
C GLY A 165 -8.65 2.57 10.52
N LEU A 166 -7.73 1.68 10.94
CA LEU A 166 -7.64 1.19 12.32
C LEU A 166 -7.24 2.30 13.31
N LEU A 167 -6.25 3.13 12.98
CA LEU A 167 -5.84 4.25 13.83
C LEU A 167 -6.96 5.28 13.98
N ALA A 168 -7.70 5.57 12.91
CA ALA A 168 -8.87 6.44 12.95
C ALA A 168 -10.02 5.85 13.78
N PHE A 169 -10.25 4.54 13.67
CA PHE A 169 -11.19 3.81 14.52
C PHE A 169 -10.80 3.95 15.99
N GLN A 170 -9.54 3.71 16.35
CA GLN A 170 -9.06 3.87 17.72
C GLN A 170 -9.18 5.31 18.24
N LEU A 171 -8.83 6.31 17.42
CA LEU A 171 -9.00 7.72 17.76
C LEU A 171 -10.47 8.07 18.06
N THR A 172 -11.42 7.39 17.43
CA THR A 172 -12.85 7.57 17.70
C THR A 172 -13.22 7.23 19.16
N PHE A 173 -12.45 6.39 19.85
CA PHE A 173 -12.65 6.01 21.26
C PHE A 173 -11.67 6.65 22.25
N VAL A 174 -10.45 6.98 21.82
CA VAL A 174 -9.42 7.60 22.66
C VAL A 174 -9.72 9.07 22.96
N ASP A 175 -9.41 9.58 24.16
CA ASP A 175 -9.62 10.99 24.54
C ASP A 175 -8.45 11.92 24.10
N ALA A 176 -8.13 11.98 22.81
CA ALA A 176 -7.02 12.82 22.32
C ALA A 176 -7.35 14.32 22.20
N ASN A 177 -8.57 14.72 22.55
CA ASN A 177 -9.03 16.11 22.57
C ASN A 177 -8.83 16.82 23.91
N ARG A 178 -8.16 16.21 24.89
CA ARG A 178 -7.95 16.82 26.22
C ARG A 178 -6.77 17.79 26.28
N TYR A 179 -5.92 17.84 25.25
CA TYR A 179 -4.80 18.78 25.17
C TYR A 179 -4.65 19.34 23.76
N TRP A 180 -4.18 20.59 23.68
CA TRP A 180 -3.95 21.33 22.43
C TRP A 180 -5.04 21.13 21.37
N SER A 181 -6.29 21.40 21.77
CA SER A 181 -7.49 21.17 20.97
C SER A 181 -8.46 22.34 21.09
N VAL A 182 -9.25 22.56 20.04
CA VAL A 182 -10.34 23.56 20.06
C VAL A 182 -11.42 23.17 21.07
N ASP A 183 -11.75 21.88 21.20
CA ASP A 183 -12.65 21.35 22.25
C ASP A 183 -12.23 21.78 23.67
N GLY A 184 -10.94 21.81 23.95
CA GLY A 184 -10.38 22.23 25.23
C GLY A 184 -10.47 23.75 25.43
N LEU A 185 -10.42 24.54 24.36
CA LEU A 185 -10.65 25.99 24.42
C LEU A 185 -12.13 26.32 24.69
N LEU A 186 -13.04 25.55 24.09
CA LEU A 186 -14.49 25.72 24.23
C LEU A 186 -15.04 25.22 25.58
N SER A 187 -14.36 24.26 26.23
CA SER A 187 -14.83 23.66 27.49
C SER A 187 -13.71 23.45 28.49
N SER A 188 -13.72 24.24 29.58
CA SER A 188 -12.77 24.15 30.70
C SER A 188 -12.67 22.77 31.33
N ARG A 189 -13.74 21.96 31.30
CA ARG A 189 -13.74 20.57 31.83
C ARG A 189 -12.86 19.61 31.02
N LYS A 190 -12.69 19.85 29.71
CA LYS A 190 -11.88 19.01 28.80
C LYS A 190 -10.43 19.50 28.79
N ARG A 191 -10.22 20.80 28.97
CA ARG A 191 -8.94 21.48 28.82
C ARG A 191 -7.88 20.89 29.73
N ASN A 192 -6.78 20.41 29.17
CA ASN A 192 -5.63 19.90 29.90
C ASN A 192 -5.99 18.82 30.96
N ALA A 193 -7.00 17.99 30.71
CA ALA A 193 -7.42 16.95 31.67
C ALA A 193 -6.66 15.63 31.47
N HIS A 194 -6.40 14.90 32.56
CA HIS A 194 -5.79 13.57 32.50
C HIS A 194 -6.59 12.60 31.61
N VAL A 195 -5.87 11.64 31.02
CA VAL A 195 -6.44 10.53 30.26
C VAL A 195 -6.05 9.20 30.89
N PRO A 196 -6.88 8.16 30.79
CA PRO A 196 -6.52 6.83 31.27
C PRO A 196 -5.42 6.20 30.38
N LEU A 197 -4.57 5.36 30.96
CA LEU A 197 -3.43 4.72 30.28
C LEU A 197 -3.84 3.91 29.05
N TRP A 198 -5.02 3.29 29.05
CA TRP A 198 -5.48 2.45 27.93
C TRP A 198 -5.53 3.20 26.60
N ASN A 199 -5.73 4.52 26.64
CA ASN A 199 -5.66 5.40 25.47
C ASN A 199 -4.32 5.31 24.73
N TYR A 200 -3.22 5.18 25.48
CA TYR A 200 -1.90 4.95 24.93
C TYR A 200 -1.67 3.48 24.61
N ALA A 201 -2.18 2.57 25.46
CA ALA A 201 -1.95 1.13 25.30
C ALA A 201 -2.49 0.59 23.98
N VAL A 202 -3.69 1.00 23.56
CA VAL A 202 -4.30 0.54 22.31
C VAL A 202 -3.50 1.02 21.08
N LEU A 203 -3.10 2.30 21.05
CA LEU A 203 -2.32 2.88 19.95
C LEU A 203 -0.91 2.32 19.88
N ARG A 204 -0.21 2.25 21.02
CA ARG A 204 1.14 1.65 21.09
C ARG A 204 1.11 0.17 20.73
N GLY A 205 0.09 -0.55 21.20
CA GLY A 205 -0.12 -1.95 20.88
C GLY A 205 -0.34 -2.19 19.39
N GLN A 206 -1.15 -1.37 18.71
CA GLN A 206 -1.32 -1.44 17.26
C GLN A 206 0.01 -1.29 16.51
N ILE A 207 0.77 -0.24 16.82
CA ILE A 207 2.06 0.02 16.15
C ILE A 207 3.07 -1.09 16.46
N PHE A 208 3.08 -1.60 17.69
CA PHE A 208 3.91 -2.75 18.07
C PHE A 208 3.57 -3.99 17.22
N ILE A 209 2.28 -4.32 17.08
CA ILE A 209 1.82 -5.49 16.33
C ILE A 209 2.24 -5.39 14.86
N VAL A 210 2.12 -4.20 14.25
CA VAL A 210 2.55 -3.99 12.86
C VAL A 210 4.02 -4.37 12.65
N TYR A 211 4.94 -3.87 13.49
CA TYR A 211 6.36 -4.25 13.40
C TYR A 211 6.58 -5.72 13.67
N PHE A 212 6.05 -6.22 14.80
CA PHE A 212 6.33 -7.57 15.25
C PHE A 212 5.83 -8.62 14.25
N ILE A 213 4.61 -8.48 13.73
CA ILE A 213 4.06 -9.43 12.75
C ILE A 213 4.79 -9.31 11.41
N ALA A 214 5.16 -8.11 10.98
CA ALA A 214 5.99 -7.95 9.77
C ALA A 214 7.35 -8.64 9.91
N GLY A 215 7.97 -8.58 11.10
CA GLY A 215 9.19 -9.31 11.41
C GLY A 215 8.98 -10.82 11.41
N VAL A 216 7.89 -11.32 12.02
CA VAL A 216 7.57 -12.76 12.02
C VAL A 216 7.35 -13.27 10.59
N LYS A 217 6.75 -12.47 9.72
CA LYS A 217 6.52 -12.85 8.31
C LYS A 217 7.78 -12.85 7.46
N LYS A 218 8.82 -12.12 7.88
CA LYS A 218 10.16 -12.15 7.29
C LYS A 218 11.02 -13.34 7.77
N LEU A 219 10.50 -14.21 8.62
CA LEU A 219 11.15 -15.48 8.96
C LEU A 219 10.96 -16.56 7.88
N ASP A 220 10.22 -16.24 6.81
CA ASP A 220 10.09 -17.13 5.65
C ASP A 220 11.45 -17.40 4.98
N ALA A 221 11.62 -18.61 4.44
CA ALA A 221 12.86 -19.03 3.80
C ALA A 221 13.29 -18.08 2.67
N ASP A 222 12.34 -17.57 1.87
CA ASP A 222 12.67 -16.67 0.77
C ASP A 222 13.30 -15.36 1.26
N TRP A 223 12.86 -14.84 2.41
CA TRP A 223 13.45 -13.64 2.99
C TRP A 223 14.79 -13.92 3.66
N VAL A 224 14.89 -14.99 4.46
CA VAL A 224 16.13 -15.32 5.19
C VAL A 224 17.29 -15.66 4.25
N GLU A 225 16.98 -16.27 3.11
CA GLU A 225 17.95 -16.63 2.07
C GLU A 225 18.27 -15.49 1.09
N GLY A 226 17.52 -14.38 1.13
CA GLY A 226 17.80 -13.20 0.32
C GLY A 226 17.17 -13.16 -1.08
N TYR A 227 16.14 -13.96 -1.33
CA TYR A 227 15.42 -14.03 -2.62
C TYR A 227 14.23 -13.07 -2.71
N SER A 228 13.87 -12.40 -1.62
CA SER A 228 12.86 -11.34 -1.64
C SER A 228 13.47 -10.02 -2.11
N MET A 229 12.65 -9.12 -2.65
CA MET A 229 13.08 -7.74 -2.99
C MET A 229 14.42 -7.67 -3.77
N GLU A 230 14.50 -8.48 -4.83
CA GLU A 230 15.66 -8.52 -5.72
C GLU A 230 16.03 -7.11 -6.20
N TYR A 231 17.33 -6.87 -6.38
CA TYR A 231 17.92 -5.61 -6.83
C TYR A 231 17.79 -4.41 -5.89
N LEU A 232 17.12 -4.54 -4.74
CA LEU A 232 16.98 -3.40 -3.82
C LEU A 232 18.35 -2.88 -3.33
N SER A 233 19.34 -3.76 -3.18
CA SER A 233 20.73 -3.41 -2.84
C SER A 233 21.47 -2.62 -3.94
N ARG A 234 20.97 -2.61 -5.18
CA ARG A 234 21.53 -1.79 -6.28
C ARG A 234 21.27 -0.31 -6.07
N HIS A 235 20.20 0.04 -5.36
CA HIS A 235 19.81 1.42 -5.10
C HIS A 235 20.94 2.21 -4.41
N TRP A 236 21.10 3.49 -4.78
CA TRP A 236 22.22 4.34 -4.35
C TRP A 236 22.32 4.52 -2.82
N LEU A 237 21.21 4.35 -2.10
CA LEU A 237 21.18 4.39 -0.63
C LEU A 237 22.06 3.33 0.01
N PHE A 238 22.31 2.22 -0.68
CA PHE A 238 23.15 1.13 -0.21
C PHE A 238 24.61 1.26 -0.66
N SER A 239 24.95 2.24 -1.51
CA SER A 239 26.32 2.46 -1.99
C SER A 239 27.37 2.56 -0.88
N PRO A 240 27.12 3.19 0.30
CA PRO A 240 28.10 3.19 1.39
C PRO A 240 28.44 1.80 1.91
N PHE A 241 27.48 0.86 1.92
CA PHE A 241 27.73 -0.53 2.33
C PHE A 241 28.52 -1.30 1.27
N LYS A 242 28.30 -0.97 0.00
CA LYS A 242 29.00 -1.58 -1.15
C LYS A 242 30.48 -1.20 -1.26
N LEU A 243 30.97 -0.23 -0.46
CA LEU A 243 32.40 0.04 -0.32
C LEU A 243 33.13 -1.08 0.43
N VAL A 244 32.41 -1.88 1.23
CA VAL A 244 32.99 -2.92 2.10
C VAL A 244 32.40 -4.30 1.81
N LEU A 245 31.15 -4.38 1.33
CA LEU A 245 30.43 -5.61 1.04
C LEU A 245 30.18 -5.74 -0.47
N SER A 246 30.12 -6.98 -0.99
CA SER A 246 29.60 -7.21 -2.34
C SER A 246 28.11 -6.85 -2.41
N GLU A 247 27.57 -6.69 -3.62
CA GLU A 247 26.14 -6.42 -3.82
C GLU A 247 25.25 -7.52 -3.22
N GLU A 248 25.63 -8.78 -3.40
CA GLU A 248 24.95 -9.96 -2.84
C GLU A 248 24.99 -9.96 -1.31
N MET A 249 26.16 -9.73 -0.72
CA MET A 249 26.30 -9.67 0.74
C MET A 249 25.56 -8.47 1.33
N THR A 250 25.52 -7.35 0.61
CA THR A 250 24.71 -6.18 0.99
C THR A 250 23.22 -6.53 0.96
N SER A 251 22.75 -7.24 -0.07
CA SER A 251 21.37 -7.73 -0.14
C SER A 251 21.06 -8.65 1.05
N LEU A 252 21.87 -9.68 1.29
CA LEU A 252 21.61 -10.66 2.33
C LEU A 252 21.71 -10.05 3.74
N LEU A 253 22.82 -9.38 4.06
CA LEU A 253 23.06 -8.91 5.43
C LEU A 253 22.31 -7.61 5.75
N VAL A 254 22.34 -6.63 4.85
CA VAL A 254 21.81 -5.28 5.13
C VAL A 254 20.32 -5.17 4.78
N VAL A 255 19.89 -5.68 3.63
CA VAL A 255 18.47 -5.61 3.26
C VAL A 255 17.66 -6.64 4.04
N HIS A 256 18.06 -7.91 3.99
CA HIS A 256 17.27 -9.00 4.53
C HIS A 256 17.45 -9.18 6.03
N TRP A 257 18.67 -9.44 6.51
CA TRP A 257 18.90 -9.73 7.93
C TRP A 257 18.70 -8.52 8.84
N CYS A 258 19.26 -7.35 8.50
CA CYS A 258 18.99 -6.14 9.29
C CYS A 258 17.52 -5.71 9.20
N GLY A 259 16.86 -5.86 8.05
CA GLY A 259 15.41 -5.62 7.92
C GLY A 259 14.57 -6.52 8.82
N LEU A 260 14.87 -7.83 8.82
CA LEU A 260 14.23 -8.83 9.68
C LEU A 260 14.44 -8.52 11.17
N LEU A 261 15.70 -8.31 11.58
CA LEU A 261 16.05 -8.03 12.97
C LEU A 261 15.41 -6.74 13.46
N LEU A 262 15.38 -5.70 12.62
CA LEU A 262 14.73 -4.44 12.97
C LEU A 262 13.23 -4.64 13.14
N ASP A 263 12.52 -5.28 12.22
CA ASP A 263 11.07 -5.45 12.34
C ASP A 263 10.69 -6.32 13.56
N LEU A 264 11.43 -7.40 13.82
CA LEU A 264 11.20 -8.25 15.01
C LEU A 264 11.46 -7.52 16.33
N SER A 265 12.44 -6.61 16.36
CA SER A 265 12.88 -5.94 17.59
C SER A 265 12.30 -4.54 17.80
N ALA A 266 11.86 -3.84 16.75
CA ALA A 266 11.47 -2.42 16.79
C ALA A 266 10.37 -2.16 17.82
N GLY A 267 9.34 -3.01 17.86
CA GLY A 267 8.27 -2.93 18.86
C GLY A 267 8.81 -2.98 20.28
N PHE A 268 9.71 -3.92 20.57
CA PHE A 268 10.34 -4.07 21.89
C PHE A 268 11.27 -2.91 22.22
N LEU A 269 12.12 -2.51 21.26
CA LEU A 269 13.08 -1.41 21.42
C LEU A 269 12.36 -0.11 21.78
N LEU A 270 11.23 0.20 21.13
CA LEU A 270 10.42 1.38 21.43
C LEU A 270 9.67 1.28 22.76
N PHE A 271 9.22 0.08 23.13
CA PHE A 271 8.40 -0.14 24.31
C PHE A 271 9.18 0.11 25.62
N PHE A 272 10.37 -0.48 25.75
CA PHE A 272 11.17 -0.37 26.97
C PHE A 272 11.86 0.99 27.10
N ASP A 273 11.81 1.58 28.31
CA ASP A 273 12.40 2.89 28.57
C ASP A 273 13.91 2.95 28.28
N ALA A 274 14.63 1.87 28.58
CA ALA A 274 16.09 1.78 28.44
C ALA A 274 16.56 1.74 26.98
N THR A 275 15.79 1.11 26.08
CA THR A 275 16.15 0.91 24.67
C THR A 275 15.49 1.92 23.74
N ARG A 276 14.55 2.73 24.24
CA ARG A 276 13.71 3.59 23.41
C ARG A 276 14.47 4.56 22.54
N SER A 277 15.52 5.20 23.05
CA SER A 277 16.33 6.13 22.25
C SER A 277 16.98 5.44 21.06
N ILE A 278 17.49 4.23 21.26
CA ILE A 278 18.06 3.37 20.22
C ILE A 278 16.97 2.98 19.22
N GLY A 279 15.81 2.53 19.71
CA GLY A 279 14.66 2.20 18.87
C GLY A 279 14.19 3.37 18.01
N LEU A 280 14.08 4.57 18.58
CA LEU A 280 13.69 5.78 17.85
C LEU A 280 14.69 6.13 16.75
N LEU A 281 15.99 5.97 16.98
CA LEU A 281 17.02 6.21 15.97
C LEU A 281 16.85 5.26 14.77
N PHE A 282 16.84 3.95 15.02
CA PHE A 282 16.77 2.95 13.95
C PHE A 282 15.43 2.95 13.22
N VAL A 283 14.31 3.07 13.94
CA VAL A 283 12.98 3.14 13.33
C VAL A 283 12.86 4.42 12.49
N SER A 284 13.39 5.55 12.95
CA SER A 284 13.34 6.78 12.16
C SER A 284 14.18 6.70 10.90
N TYR A 285 15.40 6.15 11.02
CA TYR A 285 16.27 5.91 9.87
C TYR A 285 15.60 4.98 8.84
N PHE A 286 15.02 3.87 9.29
CA PHE A 286 14.31 2.92 8.43
C PHE A 286 13.15 3.56 7.67
N HIS A 287 12.30 4.34 8.34
CA HIS A 287 11.20 5.02 7.64
C HIS A 287 11.67 6.13 6.71
N CYS A 288 12.71 6.89 7.08
CA CYS A 288 13.31 7.85 6.17
C CYS A 288 13.86 7.15 4.91
N MET A 289 14.54 6.02 5.06
CA MET A 289 15.03 5.21 3.95
C MET A 289 13.87 4.68 3.09
N ASN A 290 12.83 4.12 3.72
CA ASN A 290 11.65 3.62 3.00
C ASN A 290 10.91 4.71 2.22
N SER A 291 10.90 5.96 2.72
CA SER A 291 10.32 7.10 1.98
C SER A 291 11.05 7.45 0.69
N GLN A 292 12.30 6.97 0.54
CA GLN A 292 13.13 7.17 -0.65
C GLN A 292 13.18 5.92 -1.52
N LEU A 293 13.15 4.72 -0.92
CA LEU A 293 13.20 3.45 -1.64
C LEU A 293 11.87 3.10 -2.31
N PHE A 294 10.75 3.38 -1.64
CA PHE A 294 9.45 2.87 -2.03
C PHE A 294 8.43 3.98 -2.20
N SER A 295 7.58 3.85 -3.21
CA SER A 295 6.43 4.74 -3.47
C SER A 295 5.20 4.34 -2.66
N ILE A 296 5.36 4.10 -1.36
CA ILE A 296 4.33 3.55 -0.44
C ILE A 296 3.46 4.61 0.24
N GLY A 297 3.32 5.78 -0.39
CA GLY A 297 2.49 6.90 0.06
C GLY A 297 2.87 7.44 1.44
N MET A 298 1.87 7.76 2.25
CA MET A 298 2.07 8.45 3.55
C MET A 298 2.62 7.57 4.68
N PHE A 299 2.91 6.29 4.41
CA PHE A 299 3.20 5.31 5.46
C PHE A 299 4.42 5.64 6.30
N PRO A 300 5.60 5.92 5.71
CA PRO A 300 6.77 6.23 6.51
C PRO A 300 6.55 7.46 7.41
N TYR A 301 5.82 8.46 6.90
CA TYR A 301 5.50 9.67 7.67
C TYR A 301 4.51 9.40 8.81
N VAL A 302 3.51 8.54 8.61
CA VAL A 302 2.58 8.12 9.67
C VAL A 302 3.32 7.34 10.75
N MET A 303 4.25 6.45 10.37
CA MET A 303 5.04 5.70 11.33
C MET A 303 5.99 6.62 12.12
N LEU A 304 6.64 7.58 11.45
CA LEU A 304 7.43 8.64 12.09
C LEU A 304 6.59 9.53 13.02
N ALA A 305 5.36 9.87 12.64
CA ALA A 305 4.43 10.64 13.48
C ALA A 305 3.91 9.84 14.69
N SER A 306 3.88 8.52 14.59
CA SER A 306 3.45 7.62 15.67
C SER A 306 4.57 7.32 16.68
N SER A 307 5.84 7.37 16.28
CA SER A 307 6.97 7.00 17.14
C SER A 307 7.07 7.83 18.45
N PRO A 308 6.74 9.13 18.50
CA PRO A 308 6.74 9.89 19.75
C PRO A 308 5.67 9.44 20.75
N LEU A 309 4.68 8.64 20.35
CA LEU A 309 3.72 8.03 21.28
C LEU A 309 4.40 7.15 22.30
N PHE A 310 5.55 6.55 21.98
CA PHE A 310 6.29 5.66 22.88
C PHE A 310 7.09 6.44 23.94
N CYS A 311 7.42 7.71 23.69
CA CYS A 311 8.10 8.58 24.63
C CYS A 311 7.29 8.84 25.92
N SER A 312 7.93 9.47 26.91
CA SER A 312 7.25 9.85 28.16
C SER A 312 6.03 10.74 27.85
N PRO A 313 4.81 10.45 28.34
CA PRO A 313 3.59 11.17 27.92
C PRO A 313 3.64 12.71 28.02
N GLY A 314 4.43 13.26 28.94
CA GLY A 314 4.66 14.69 29.11
C GLY A 314 5.83 15.29 28.30
N TRP A 315 6.45 14.53 27.39
CA TRP A 315 7.58 15.01 26.58
C TRP A 315 7.29 16.31 25.80
N PRO A 316 6.07 16.55 25.24
CA PRO A 316 5.84 17.79 24.50
C PRO A 316 5.97 19.02 25.39
N ARG A 317 5.55 18.92 26.66
CA ARG A 317 5.67 20.02 27.63
C ARG A 317 7.13 20.34 27.93
N LYS A 318 7.97 19.30 28.06
CA LYS A 318 9.42 19.45 28.23
C LYS A 318 10.06 20.10 27.01
N LEU A 319 9.65 19.72 25.81
CA LEU A 319 10.15 20.34 24.58
C LEU A 319 9.76 21.82 24.53
N VAL A 320 8.47 22.13 24.73
CA VAL A 320 7.96 23.51 24.78
C VAL A 320 8.71 24.33 25.83
N ALA A 321 9.10 23.74 26.96
CA ALA A 321 9.88 24.39 28.02
C ALA A 321 11.18 25.04 27.52
N HIS A 322 11.83 24.42 26.53
CA HIS A 322 13.11 24.86 25.96
C HIS A 322 12.95 25.87 24.80
N CYS A 323 11.74 26.10 24.29
CA CYS A 323 11.51 27.05 23.19
C CYS A 323 11.63 28.53 23.63
N PRO A 324 11.98 29.48 22.73
CA PRO A 324 12.05 30.91 23.05
C PRO A 324 10.71 31.48 23.54
N LYS A 325 10.71 32.44 24.48
CA LYS A 325 9.50 33.02 25.12
C LYS A 325 8.41 33.42 24.12
N ARG A 326 8.75 34.03 22.99
CA ARG A 326 7.79 34.44 21.94
C ARG A 326 7.02 33.27 21.31
N LEU A 327 7.65 32.08 21.20
CA LEU A 327 6.95 30.87 20.77
C LEU A 327 6.13 30.23 21.90
N GLN A 328 6.47 30.48 23.16
CA GLN A 328 5.77 29.88 24.30
C GLN A 328 4.31 30.36 24.40
N ASP A 329 4.03 31.59 23.96
CA ASP A 329 2.68 32.16 23.95
C ASP A 329 1.78 31.54 22.85
N LEU A 330 2.39 31.00 21.78
CA LEU A 330 1.73 30.30 20.68
C LEU A 330 1.62 28.77 20.91
N LEU A 331 2.45 28.22 21.80
CA LEU A 331 2.56 26.78 22.06
C LEU A 331 1.64 26.33 23.21
N PRO A 332 1.27 25.03 23.26
CA PRO A 332 0.30 24.54 24.22
C PRO A 332 0.74 24.58 25.70
N LEU A 333 -0.26 24.59 26.59
CA LEU A 333 -0.10 24.84 28.04
C LEU A 333 0.99 23.99 28.69
N ARG A 334 1.86 24.64 29.49
CA ARG A 334 2.87 23.97 30.34
C ARG A 334 2.31 23.46 31.67
N ILE A 335 1.12 23.94 32.05
CA ILE A 335 0.49 23.67 33.36
C ILE A 335 0.23 22.17 33.52
N ALA A 336 0.43 21.65 34.73
CA ALA A 336 0.13 20.26 35.07
C ALA A 336 -1.33 19.88 34.69
N PRO A 337 -1.59 18.63 34.26
CA PRO A 337 -2.93 18.24 33.88
C PRO A 337 -3.89 18.23 35.08
N GLN A 338 -5.14 18.62 34.85
CA GLN A 338 -6.19 18.59 35.88
C GLN A 338 -6.80 17.17 36.03
N PRO A 339 -7.39 16.84 37.19
CA PRO A 339 -8.03 15.53 37.39
C PRO A 339 -9.20 15.28 36.43
N SER A 340 -9.38 14.02 36.00
CA SER A 340 -10.47 13.60 35.12
C SER A 340 -11.30 12.49 35.75
N ALA A 341 -12.62 12.54 35.56
CA ALA A 341 -13.53 11.49 36.00
C ALA A 341 -13.35 10.15 35.25
N SER A 342 -12.63 10.15 34.11
CA SER A 342 -12.29 8.94 33.35
C SER A 342 -11.09 8.17 33.92
N CYS A 343 -10.40 8.71 34.94
CA CYS A 343 -9.20 8.13 35.51
C CYS A 343 -9.44 7.62 36.94
N MET A 344 -8.67 6.60 37.31
CA MET A 344 -8.64 6.01 38.64
C MET A 344 -7.42 6.50 39.42
N TYR A 345 -7.65 7.26 40.48
CA TYR A 345 -6.60 7.79 41.34
C TYR A 345 -6.37 6.86 42.55
N LYS A 346 -5.11 6.51 42.82
CA LYS A 346 -4.77 5.80 44.06
C LYS A 346 -4.99 6.76 45.24
N ARG A 347 -6.00 6.51 46.09
CA ARG A 347 -6.19 7.23 47.36
C ARG A 347 -5.22 6.70 48.41
N SER A 348 -4.80 7.58 49.33
CA SER A 348 -4.04 7.21 50.53
C SER A 348 -4.76 6.13 51.34
N ARG A 349 -4.01 5.22 51.97
CA ARG A 349 -4.48 4.05 52.75
C ARG A 349 -5.61 4.35 53.76
N ALA A 350 -5.81 5.60 54.16
CA ALA A 350 -6.80 6.03 55.15
C ALA A 350 -8.26 6.14 54.65
N ARG A 351 -8.53 6.11 53.33
CA ARG A 351 -9.90 6.10 52.78
C ARG A 351 -9.98 5.08 51.66
N GLY A 352 -10.75 4.01 51.86
CA GLY A 352 -10.84 2.83 50.99
C GLY A 352 -10.78 3.14 49.48
N GLY A 353 -10.03 2.31 48.76
CA GLY A 353 -9.78 2.50 47.32
C GLY A 353 -11.06 2.58 46.50
N GLN A 354 -11.06 3.47 45.49
CA GLN A 354 -12.17 3.62 44.56
C GLN A 354 -12.37 2.30 43.79
N LYS A 355 -13.60 1.76 43.79
CA LYS A 355 -13.91 0.55 43.00
C LYS A 355 -14.07 0.91 41.52
N PRO A 356 -13.56 0.10 40.58
CA PRO A 356 -13.69 0.39 39.15
C PRO A 356 -15.15 0.24 38.70
N GLY A 357 -15.74 1.35 38.26
CA GLY A 357 -17.06 1.39 37.62
C GLY A 357 -17.10 0.74 36.23
N LEU A 358 -18.31 0.65 35.65
CA LEU A 358 -18.56 -0.05 34.38
C LEU A 358 -17.70 0.50 33.22
N ARG A 359 -17.62 1.83 33.06
CA ARG A 359 -16.82 2.46 31.99
C ARG A 359 -15.35 2.08 32.03
N HIS A 360 -14.75 1.97 33.22
CA HIS A 360 -13.36 1.56 33.38
C HIS A 360 -13.15 0.10 32.97
N ARG A 361 -14.10 -0.79 33.31
CA ARG A 361 -14.08 -2.20 32.91
C ARG A 361 -14.24 -2.35 31.40
N LEU A 362 -15.15 -1.59 30.79
CA LEU A 362 -15.36 -1.60 29.35
C LEU A 362 -14.13 -1.11 28.58
N GLY A 363 -13.47 -0.03 29.00
CA GLY A 363 -12.23 0.45 28.36
C GLY A 363 -11.08 -0.56 28.43
N ALA A 364 -10.93 -1.25 29.57
CA ALA A 364 -9.97 -2.33 29.71
C ALA A 364 -10.32 -3.55 28.85
N ALA A 365 -11.60 -3.95 28.81
CA ALA A 365 -12.07 -5.08 28.01
C ALA A 365 -11.90 -4.79 26.52
N PHE A 366 -12.28 -3.59 26.05
CA PHE A 366 -12.06 -3.13 24.69
C PHE A 366 -10.58 -3.23 24.30
N THR A 367 -9.67 -2.74 25.16
CA THR A 367 -8.23 -2.77 24.88
C THR A 367 -7.71 -4.19 24.73
N LEU A 368 -8.09 -5.11 25.62
CA LEU A 368 -7.67 -6.51 25.52
C LEU A 368 -8.26 -7.21 24.30
N LEU A 369 -9.57 -7.07 24.09
CA LEU A 369 -10.25 -7.70 22.95
C LEU A 369 -9.65 -7.22 21.64
N TYR A 370 -9.41 -5.91 21.50
CA TYR A 370 -8.79 -5.32 20.33
C TYR A 370 -7.38 -5.87 20.08
N LEU A 371 -6.52 -5.90 21.11
CA LEU A 371 -5.15 -6.41 20.94
C LEU A 371 -5.12 -7.91 20.64
N LEU A 372 -6.00 -8.69 21.26
CA LEU A 372 -6.14 -10.12 20.97
C LEU A 372 -6.61 -10.35 19.54
N GLU A 373 -7.59 -9.56 19.08
CA GLU A 373 -8.08 -9.61 17.70
C GLU A 373 -6.96 -9.28 16.71
N GLN A 374 -6.20 -8.20 16.94
CA GLN A 374 -5.13 -7.78 16.03
C GLN A 374 -3.92 -8.74 16.03
N LEU A 375 -3.67 -9.44 17.13
CA LEU A 375 -2.69 -10.54 17.16
C LEU A 375 -3.22 -11.80 16.47
N PHE A 376 -4.53 -12.04 16.51
CA PHE A 376 -5.16 -13.23 15.95
C PHE A 376 -5.37 -13.14 14.43
N LEU A 377 -5.87 -12.01 13.93
CA LEU A 377 -6.27 -11.83 12.53
C LEU A 377 -5.18 -12.26 11.52
N PRO A 378 -3.89 -11.92 11.70
CA PRO A 378 -2.82 -12.34 10.79
C PRO A 378 -2.60 -13.87 10.68
N TYR A 379 -3.05 -14.65 11.68
CA TYR A 379 -2.88 -16.11 11.76
C TYR A 379 -4.18 -16.89 11.66
N SER A 380 -5.30 -16.21 11.39
CA SER A 380 -6.63 -16.81 11.29
C SER A 380 -6.71 -17.97 10.27
N HIS A 381 -5.81 -18.03 9.28
CA HIS A 381 -5.71 -19.12 8.31
C HIS A 381 -5.04 -20.41 8.85
N PHE A 382 -4.11 -20.33 9.80
CA PHE A 382 -3.36 -21.49 10.30
C PHE A 382 -4.15 -22.28 11.36
N LEU A 383 -4.78 -21.59 12.31
CA LEU A 383 -5.51 -22.23 13.41
C LEU A 383 -6.85 -22.82 12.96
N THR A 384 -7.38 -22.41 11.81
CA THR A 384 -8.64 -22.90 11.25
C THR A 384 -8.48 -24.17 10.42
N GLN A 385 -7.25 -24.59 10.10
CA GLN A 385 -6.97 -25.95 9.59
C GLN A 385 -7.15 -27.01 10.68
N ALA A 386 -6.95 -26.64 11.95
CA ALA A 386 -7.16 -27.49 13.11
C ALA A 386 -8.50 -27.12 13.78
N GLY A 387 -9.58 -27.77 13.36
CA GLY A 387 -10.94 -27.48 13.84
C GLY A 387 -11.05 -27.36 15.37
N ARG A 388 -11.22 -26.14 15.87
CA ARG A 388 -11.84 -25.80 17.16
C ARG A 388 -12.22 -24.32 17.19
N GLY A 389 -13.51 -24.05 17.31
CA GLY A 389 -14.11 -22.74 17.12
C GLY A 389 -13.82 -21.74 18.24
N TRP A 390 -13.49 -20.51 17.82
CA TRP A 390 -13.76 -19.25 18.53
C TRP A 390 -14.05 -18.20 17.47
N GLY A 391 -15.20 -17.53 17.58
CA GLY A 391 -15.69 -16.56 16.60
C GLY A 391 -15.19 -15.14 16.89
N LEU A 392 -14.74 -14.43 15.85
CA LEU A 392 -15.07 -13.02 15.57
C LEU A 392 -14.52 -12.51 14.21
N ALA A 393 -14.40 -13.34 13.17
CA ALA A 393 -14.06 -12.90 11.80
C ALA A 393 -15.30 -12.38 11.02
N TRP A 394 -16.16 -11.58 11.68
CA TRP A 394 -17.50 -11.25 11.18
C TRP A 394 -17.53 -10.19 10.06
N ILE A 395 -16.59 -9.23 10.04
CA ILE A 395 -16.66 -8.09 9.09
C ILE A 395 -16.31 -8.49 7.64
N VAL A 396 -15.49 -9.52 7.44
CA VAL A 396 -15.11 -9.99 6.09
C VAL A 396 -16.00 -11.15 5.61
N ALA A 397 -16.51 -11.98 6.53
CA ALA A 397 -17.20 -13.22 6.20
C ALA A 397 -18.68 -13.02 5.80
N GLU A 398 -19.40 -12.09 6.44
CA GLU A 398 -20.86 -11.97 6.21
C GLU A 398 -21.22 -11.23 4.92
N ALA A 399 -20.29 -10.46 4.38
CA ALA A 399 -20.57 -9.57 3.27
C ALA A 399 -20.31 -10.18 1.87
N THR A 400 -19.80 -11.42 1.81
CA THR A 400 -19.60 -12.19 0.56
C THR A 400 -20.67 -13.27 0.33
N ALA A 401 -21.53 -13.56 1.32
CA ALA A 401 -22.54 -14.62 1.24
C ALA A 401 -23.90 -14.17 0.65
N GLY A 402 -24.02 -12.93 0.16
CA GLY A 402 -25.26 -12.40 -0.42
C GLY A 402 -25.39 -12.68 -1.92
N GLY A 403 -25.76 -13.90 -2.32
CA GLY A 403 -25.91 -14.21 -3.75
C GLY A 403 -26.73 -15.46 -4.09
N ARG A 404 -28.04 -15.26 -4.33
CA ARG A 404 -29.07 -16.10 -4.99
C ARG A 404 -29.88 -17.08 -4.15
N ARG A 405 -31.17 -16.75 -4.03
CA ARG A 405 -32.30 -17.69 -3.85
C ARG A 405 -32.34 -18.63 -5.06
N GLN A 406 -31.94 -19.89 -4.91
CA GLN A 406 -32.42 -20.97 -5.78
C GLN A 406 -33.70 -21.54 -5.15
N VAL A 407 -34.82 -21.31 -5.83
CA VAL A 407 -36.11 -21.93 -5.53
C VAL A 407 -36.02 -23.38 -6.00
N TRP A 408 -35.98 -24.33 -5.06
CA TRP A 408 -36.13 -25.75 -5.36
C TRP A 408 -37.62 -26.12 -5.31
N PRO A 409 -38.19 -26.80 -6.32
CA PRO A 409 -39.56 -27.28 -6.25
C PRO A 409 -39.64 -28.48 -5.32
N CYS A 410 -40.52 -28.40 -4.32
CA CYS A 410 -40.83 -29.49 -3.41
C CYS A 410 -41.64 -30.59 -4.12
N ARG A 411 -41.13 -31.83 -4.14
CA ARG A 411 -41.95 -33.04 -4.26
C ARG A 411 -42.00 -33.74 -2.89
N PRO A 412 -43.18 -34.18 -2.41
CA PRO A 412 -43.30 -34.84 -1.12
C PRO A 412 -43.03 -36.34 -1.27
N LEU A 413 -42.13 -36.88 -0.46
CA LEU A 413 -42.02 -38.32 -0.20
C LEU A 413 -42.50 -38.56 1.23
N LEU A 414 -43.70 -39.14 1.30
CA LEU A 414 -44.29 -39.76 2.49
C LEU A 414 -43.50 -41.01 2.86
N VAL A 415 -42.98 -41.11 4.09
CA VAL A 415 -42.88 -42.37 4.86
C VAL A 415 -42.99 -42.05 6.36
N GLU A 416 -43.75 -42.91 7.05
CA GLU A 416 -44.24 -42.87 8.43
C GLU A 416 -43.16 -43.07 9.53
N GLY A 417 -43.50 -42.57 10.73
CA GLY A 417 -43.46 -43.34 11.98
C GLY A 417 -42.14 -43.42 12.78
N GLY A 418 -42.10 -42.77 13.96
CA GLY A 418 -41.17 -43.19 15.03
C GLY A 418 -40.73 -42.12 16.05
N ARG A 419 -41.34 -42.19 17.24
CA ARG A 419 -41.09 -41.50 18.53
C ARG A 419 -39.71 -40.85 18.82
N SER A 420 -39.81 -39.59 19.26
CA SER A 420 -39.17 -38.97 20.45
C SER A 420 -37.65 -39.07 20.66
N SER A 421 -36.95 -37.99 20.35
CA SER A 421 -35.95 -37.39 21.25
C SER A 421 -35.68 -35.92 20.86
N ARG A 422 -35.46 -35.06 21.85
CA ARG A 422 -35.16 -33.63 21.70
C ARG A 422 -33.95 -33.42 20.77
N THR A 423 -34.18 -33.00 19.52
CA THR A 423 -33.13 -32.48 18.64
C THR A 423 -33.18 -30.95 18.70
N ARG A 424 -32.20 -30.36 19.40
CA ARG A 424 -31.80 -28.97 19.15
C ARG A 424 -31.52 -28.83 17.66
N ALA A 425 -32.14 -27.84 17.02
CA ALA A 425 -31.81 -27.43 15.67
C ALA A 425 -30.28 -27.21 15.58
N LEU A 426 -29.60 -28.10 14.86
CA LEU A 426 -28.24 -27.91 14.40
C LEU A 426 -28.30 -26.85 13.30
N ILE A 427 -27.95 -25.61 13.66
CA ILE A 427 -27.52 -24.60 12.70
C ILE A 427 -26.24 -25.16 12.03
N PRO A 428 -26.10 -25.18 10.69
CA PRO A 428 -24.91 -25.71 10.07
C PRO A 428 -23.70 -24.87 10.49
N ALA A 429 -22.67 -25.55 10.98
CA ALA A 429 -21.40 -24.99 11.35
C ALA A 429 -20.79 -24.22 10.16
N THR A 430 -20.57 -22.92 10.33
CA THR A 430 -19.89 -22.06 9.38
C THR A 430 -18.42 -22.47 9.25
N LEU A 431 -18.04 -22.96 8.07
CA LEU A 431 -16.66 -23.29 7.68
C LEU A 431 -15.82 -22.01 7.46
N PRO A 432 -14.51 -22.04 7.79
CA PRO A 432 -13.59 -20.89 7.75
C PRO A 432 -13.06 -20.57 6.33
N PRO A 433 -12.44 -19.37 6.12
CA PRO A 433 -11.93 -18.93 4.82
C PRO A 433 -10.71 -19.74 4.33
N GLN A 434 -10.90 -20.86 3.63
CA GLN A 434 -9.80 -21.62 2.98
C GLN A 434 -9.41 -21.06 1.59
N GLY A 435 -10.10 -20.02 1.10
CA GLY A 435 -10.12 -19.61 -0.31
C GLY A 435 -9.31 -18.38 -0.70
N TYR A 436 -8.57 -17.77 0.22
CA TYR A 436 -7.62 -16.69 -0.09
C TYR A 436 -6.18 -17.20 -0.20
N ASN A 437 -5.98 -18.36 -0.83
CA ASN A 437 -4.66 -18.88 -1.13
C ASN A 437 -4.31 -18.48 -2.55
N ASN A 438 -3.39 -17.53 -2.72
CA ASN A 438 -2.87 -17.10 -4.03
C ASN A 438 -1.35 -17.31 -4.07
N TRP A 439 -0.89 -18.52 -3.75
CA TRP A 439 0.50 -18.86 -3.37
C TRP A 439 1.03 -18.18 -2.10
N THR A 440 0.32 -17.19 -1.56
CA THR A 440 0.57 -16.57 -0.26
C THR A 440 -0.57 -16.87 0.70
N ASN A 441 -0.25 -16.97 1.99
CA ASN A 441 -1.23 -17.26 3.03
C ASN A 441 -1.96 -15.98 3.48
N GLY A 442 -3.29 -15.95 3.32
CA GLY A 442 -4.16 -14.94 3.93
C GLY A 442 -4.71 -13.88 2.96
N LEU A 443 -5.59 -13.02 3.50
CA LEU A 443 -6.19 -11.90 2.79
C LEU A 443 -5.13 -10.80 2.53
N TYR A 444 -4.56 -10.79 1.33
CA TYR A 444 -3.66 -9.72 0.88
C TYR A 444 -4.34 -8.35 1.06
N GLY A 445 -3.66 -7.41 1.71
CA GLY A 445 -4.21 -6.07 2.02
C GLY A 445 -4.72 -5.90 3.46
N TYR A 446 -4.89 -7.01 4.21
CA TYR A 446 -5.52 -7.03 5.54
C TYR A 446 -4.69 -7.75 6.62
N SER A 447 -3.47 -8.14 6.27
CA SER A 447 -2.46 -8.71 7.15
C SER A 447 -1.24 -7.78 7.21
N TRP A 448 -0.31 -8.02 8.15
CA TRP A 448 0.94 -7.24 8.24
C TRP A 448 2.06 -7.86 7.40
N ASP A 449 1.70 -8.42 6.23
CA ASP A 449 2.62 -9.05 5.29
C ASP A 449 3.24 -7.94 4.41
N MET A 450 4.16 -7.18 4.98
CA MET A 450 4.77 -6.02 4.31
C MET A 450 6.05 -6.43 3.57
N MET A 451 6.02 -6.29 2.24
CA MET A 451 7.18 -6.41 1.35
C MET A 451 7.86 -7.80 1.32
N VAL A 452 7.13 -8.90 1.51
CA VAL A 452 7.74 -10.25 1.58
C VAL A 452 7.91 -10.91 0.20
N HIS A 453 7.12 -10.51 -0.80
CA HIS A 453 7.10 -11.17 -2.10
C HIS A 453 7.29 -10.17 -3.25
N SER A 454 8.19 -10.51 -4.18
CA SER A 454 8.29 -9.89 -5.51
C SER A 454 7.60 -10.80 -6.52
N ARG A 455 6.84 -10.21 -7.44
CA ARG A 455 6.16 -10.92 -8.53
C ARG A 455 6.48 -10.29 -9.87
N SER A 456 6.71 -11.12 -10.87
CA SER A 456 6.88 -10.68 -12.26
C SER A 456 6.01 -11.53 -13.19
N HIS A 457 5.38 -10.87 -14.17
CA HIS A 457 4.50 -11.52 -15.14
C HIS A 457 5.17 -11.48 -16.51
N GLN A 458 5.43 -12.64 -17.11
CA GLN A 458 5.93 -12.71 -18.49
C GLN A 458 4.77 -12.62 -19.50
N HIS A 459 3.69 -13.37 -19.25
CA HIS A 459 2.61 -13.54 -20.20
C HIS A 459 1.25 -13.48 -19.52
N VAL A 460 0.34 -12.70 -20.10
CA VAL A 460 -1.05 -12.55 -19.64
C VAL A 460 -1.94 -12.56 -20.87
N LYS A 461 -2.63 -13.68 -21.10
CA LYS A 461 -3.53 -13.87 -22.23
C LYS A 461 -4.94 -14.11 -21.72
N ILE A 462 -5.88 -13.33 -22.24
CA ILE A 462 -7.31 -13.50 -22.00
C ILE A 462 -7.93 -13.95 -23.31
N THR A 463 -8.57 -15.11 -23.29
CA THR A 463 -9.28 -15.66 -24.44
C THR A 463 -10.76 -15.76 -24.09
N TYR A 464 -11.63 -15.41 -25.04
CA TYR A 464 -13.06 -15.66 -24.91
C TYR A 464 -13.53 -16.64 -25.97
N ARG A 465 -14.59 -17.38 -25.63
CA ARG A 465 -15.35 -18.21 -26.57
C ARG A 465 -16.83 -17.85 -26.44
N ASP A 466 -17.49 -17.47 -27.53
CA ASP A 466 -18.95 -17.31 -27.50
C ASP A 466 -19.61 -18.69 -27.49
N GLY A 467 -20.39 -19.00 -26.45
CA GLY A 467 -21.17 -20.22 -26.34
C GLY A 467 -22.18 -20.40 -27.48
N ARG A 468 -22.62 -19.30 -28.11
CA ARG A 468 -23.61 -19.34 -29.19
C ARG A 468 -23.00 -19.55 -30.58
N THR A 469 -21.97 -18.79 -30.94
CA THR A 469 -21.34 -18.85 -32.28
C THR A 469 -20.15 -19.80 -32.33
N GLY A 470 -19.55 -20.12 -31.17
CA GLY A 470 -18.30 -20.85 -31.08
C GLY A 470 -17.07 -20.02 -31.44
N GLU A 471 -17.24 -18.73 -31.75
CA GLU A 471 -16.15 -17.81 -32.11
C GLU A 471 -15.15 -17.68 -30.94
N LEU A 472 -13.86 -17.73 -31.29
CA LEU A 472 -12.74 -17.55 -30.37
C LEU A 472 -12.08 -16.20 -30.63
N GLY A 473 -11.80 -15.46 -29.58
CA GLY A 473 -11.08 -14.20 -29.70
C GLY A 473 -10.25 -13.86 -28.46
N TYR A 474 -9.48 -12.78 -28.59
CA TYR A 474 -8.55 -12.32 -27.56
C TYR A 474 -8.96 -10.96 -27.01
N LEU A 475 -8.73 -10.76 -25.72
CA LEU A 475 -8.95 -9.47 -25.06
C LEU A 475 -7.61 -8.94 -24.56
N ASN A 476 -7.37 -7.65 -24.79
CA ASN A 476 -6.24 -6.98 -24.17
C ASN A 476 -6.50 -6.88 -22.65
N PRO A 477 -5.59 -7.41 -21.80
CA PRO A 477 -5.80 -7.51 -20.36
C PRO A 477 -6.09 -6.19 -19.64
N GLY A 478 -5.61 -5.06 -20.16
CA GLY A 478 -5.72 -3.74 -19.54
C GLY A 478 -6.89 -2.88 -20.02
N VAL A 479 -7.74 -3.36 -20.95
CA VAL A 479 -8.77 -2.51 -21.59
C VAL A 479 -9.85 -2.08 -20.60
N PHE A 480 -10.32 -3.00 -19.77
CA PHE A 480 -11.47 -2.76 -18.89
C PHE A 480 -11.07 -2.52 -17.43
N THR A 481 -9.77 -2.41 -17.12
CA THR A 481 -9.34 -2.08 -15.76
C THR A 481 -7.96 -1.44 -15.76
N GLN A 482 -7.78 -0.46 -14.88
CA GLN A 482 -6.49 0.22 -14.67
C GLN A 482 -5.58 -0.55 -13.70
N SER A 483 -6.13 -1.50 -12.93
CA SER A 483 -5.33 -2.28 -12.00
C SER A 483 -4.66 -3.46 -12.67
N ARG A 484 -3.43 -3.76 -12.27
CA ARG A 484 -2.72 -4.99 -12.65
C ARG A 484 -2.87 -6.12 -11.64
N ARG A 485 -3.38 -5.83 -10.43
CA ARG A 485 -3.39 -6.78 -9.29
C ARG A 485 -4.32 -7.97 -9.47
N TRP A 486 -5.32 -7.86 -10.35
CA TRP A 486 -6.29 -8.93 -10.54
C TRP A 486 -5.68 -10.22 -11.06
N LYS A 487 -4.52 -10.13 -11.72
CA LYS A 487 -3.75 -11.25 -12.27
C LYS A 487 -3.22 -12.19 -11.19
N ASP A 488 -3.02 -11.67 -9.98
CA ASP A 488 -2.36 -12.39 -8.89
C ASP A 488 -3.32 -13.02 -7.89
N HIS A 489 -4.62 -12.70 -8.00
CA HIS A 489 -5.60 -13.03 -6.97
C HIS A 489 -6.86 -13.65 -7.57
N ALA A 490 -7.19 -14.88 -7.14
CA ALA A 490 -8.32 -15.64 -7.65
C ALA A 490 -9.67 -14.91 -7.49
N ASP A 491 -9.87 -14.22 -6.37
CA ASP A 491 -11.09 -13.46 -6.10
C ASP A 491 -11.25 -12.26 -7.05
N MET A 492 -10.14 -11.55 -7.34
CA MET A 492 -10.09 -10.49 -8.33
C MET A 492 -10.27 -11.03 -9.75
N LEU A 493 -9.62 -12.13 -10.10
CA LEU A 493 -9.77 -12.77 -11.40
C LEU A 493 -11.24 -13.14 -11.65
N LYS A 494 -11.90 -13.73 -10.65
CA LYS A 494 -13.32 -14.08 -10.72
C LYS A 494 -14.20 -12.84 -10.89
N GLN A 495 -13.93 -11.77 -10.15
CA GLN A 495 -14.64 -10.49 -10.31
C GLN A 495 -14.42 -9.90 -11.70
N TYR A 496 -13.19 -9.99 -12.25
CA TYR A 496 -12.88 -9.50 -13.58
C TYR A 496 -13.62 -10.30 -14.66
N ALA A 497 -13.54 -11.63 -14.61
CA ALA A 497 -14.26 -12.51 -15.53
C ALA A 497 -15.78 -12.25 -15.49
N THR A 498 -16.35 -12.10 -14.29
CA THR A 498 -17.78 -11.81 -14.12
C THR A 498 -18.14 -10.43 -14.69
N CYS A 499 -17.27 -9.43 -14.50
CA CYS A 499 -17.46 -8.11 -15.10
C CYS A 499 -17.41 -8.20 -16.64
N LEU A 500 -16.37 -8.82 -17.20
CA LEU A 500 -16.24 -9.02 -18.65
C LEU A 500 -17.46 -9.75 -19.23
N SER A 501 -17.97 -10.79 -18.57
CA SER A 501 -19.17 -11.50 -19.01
C SER A 501 -20.42 -10.62 -19.15
N ARG A 502 -20.48 -9.51 -18.41
CA ARG A 502 -21.57 -8.52 -18.49
C ARG A 502 -21.33 -7.44 -19.55
N LEU A 503 -20.07 -7.15 -19.87
CA LEU A 503 -19.68 -6.10 -20.83
C LEU A 503 -19.65 -6.63 -22.27
N LEU A 504 -19.13 -7.85 -22.47
CA LEU A 504 -18.94 -8.49 -23.77
C LEU A 504 -20.21 -8.61 -24.64
N PRO A 505 -21.44 -8.77 -24.07
CA PRO A 505 -22.67 -8.73 -24.86
C PRO A 505 -22.90 -7.43 -25.65
N LYS A 506 -22.29 -6.31 -25.24
CA LYS A 506 -22.33 -5.04 -25.98
C LYS A 506 -21.44 -5.04 -27.23
N TYR A 507 -20.52 -5.99 -27.30
CA TYR A 507 -19.57 -6.18 -28.41
C TYR A 507 -19.91 -7.45 -29.21
N ASN A 508 -21.20 -7.82 -29.27
CA ASN A 508 -21.73 -8.96 -30.02
C ASN A 508 -21.30 -10.36 -29.51
N VAL A 509 -20.77 -10.48 -28.29
CA VAL A 509 -20.43 -11.78 -27.69
C VAL A 509 -21.51 -12.16 -26.67
N THR A 510 -22.41 -13.06 -27.03
CA THR A 510 -23.66 -13.25 -26.28
C THR A 510 -23.52 -14.16 -25.05
N GLU A 511 -22.82 -15.28 -25.18
CA GLU A 511 -22.58 -16.23 -24.09
C GLU A 511 -21.06 -16.38 -23.82
N PRO A 512 -20.40 -15.35 -23.28
CA PRO A 512 -18.95 -15.36 -23.13
C PRO A 512 -18.47 -16.37 -22.09
N GLN A 513 -17.69 -17.36 -22.54
CA GLN A 513 -16.82 -18.19 -21.71
C GLN A 513 -15.43 -17.56 -21.72
N ILE A 514 -14.79 -17.38 -20.56
CA ILE A 514 -13.54 -16.59 -20.46
C ILE A 514 -12.45 -17.40 -19.77
N TYR A 515 -11.31 -17.49 -20.47
CA TYR A 515 -10.14 -18.26 -20.08
C TYR A 515 -8.95 -17.33 -19.87
N PHE A 516 -8.12 -17.65 -18.88
CA PHE A 516 -6.97 -16.84 -18.50
C PHE A 516 -5.72 -17.72 -18.49
N ASP A 517 -4.71 -17.34 -19.28
CA ASP A 517 -3.37 -17.92 -19.22
C ASP A 517 -2.41 -16.86 -18.66
N ILE A 518 -2.03 -17.04 -17.40
CA ILE A 518 -1.25 -16.06 -16.64
C ILE A 518 -0.01 -16.75 -16.09
N TRP A 519 1.15 -16.26 -16.53
CA TRP A 519 2.46 -16.73 -16.12
C TRP A 519 3.07 -15.76 -15.11
N VAL A 520 3.47 -16.31 -13.97
CA VAL A 520 3.98 -15.54 -12.84
C VAL A 520 5.22 -16.22 -12.28
N SER A 521 6.27 -15.44 -12.04
CA SER A 521 7.36 -15.80 -11.14
C SER A 521 7.18 -15.09 -9.80
N ILE A 522 7.51 -15.78 -8.71
CA ILE A 522 7.50 -15.24 -7.36
C ILE A 522 8.86 -15.50 -6.69
N ASN A 523 9.54 -14.42 -6.28
CA ASN A 523 10.88 -14.46 -5.68
C ASN A 523 11.86 -15.31 -6.52
N ASP A 524 12.01 -14.95 -7.80
CA ASP A 524 12.96 -15.50 -8.78
C ASP A 524 12.91 -17.01 -9.02
N ARG A 525 11.74 -17.60 -8.79
CA ARG A 525 11.45 -18.96 -9.27
C ARG A 525 11.21 -18.95 -10.79
N PHE A 526 11.07 -20.14 -11.37
CA PHE A 526 10.57 -20.29 -12.73
C PHE A 526 9.26 -19.51 -12.96
N GLN A 527 9.07 -18.99 -14.16
CA GLN A 527 7.75 -18.57 -14.63
C GLN A 527 6.87 -19.80 -14.73
N GLN A 528 5.72 -19.79 -14.04
CA GLN A 528 4.75 -20.88 -14.09
C GLN A 528 3.33 -20.32 -14.14
N ARG A 529 2.38 -21.15 -14.55
CA ARG A 529 0.97 -20.78 -14.53
C ARG A 529 0.42 -20.68 -13.12
N ILE A 530 -0.29 -19.60 -12.83
CA ILE A 530 -1.02 -19.44 -11.55
C ILE A 530 -2.43 -20.03 -11.57
N PHE A 531 -3.10 -20.02 -12.73
CA PHE A 531 -4.45 -20.55 -12.91
C PHE A 531 -4.48 -21.59 -14.04
N ASP A 532 -5.42 -22.54 -13.98
CA ASP A 532 -5.63 -23.49 -15.08
C ASP A 532 -6.26 -22.78 -16.29
N PRO A 533 -5.57 -22.69 -17.44
CA PRO A 533 -6.06 -21.95 -18.60
C PRO A 533 -7.22 -22.63 -19.32
N ARG A 534 -7.56 -23.88 -18.95
CA ARG A 534 -8.66 -24.65 -19.56
C ARG A 534 -10.01 -24.41 -18.89
N VAL A 535 -10.04 -23.70 -17.77
CA VAL A 535 -11.24 -23.50 -16.96
C VAL A 535 -11.91 -22.19 -17.36
N ASP A 536 -13.22 -22.25 -17.68
CA ASP A 536 -14.03 -21.04 -17.83
C ASP A 536 -14.25 -20.39 -16.46
N ILE A 537 -13.55 -19.29 -16.23
CA ILE A 537 -13.58 -18.58 -14.94
C ILE A 537 -14.95 -17.94 -14.68
N VAL A 538 -15.77 -17.69 -15.71
CA VAL A 538 -17.13 -17.14 -15.52
C VAL A 538 -18.02 -18.16 -14.79
N GLN A 539 -17.94 -19.44 -15.14
CA GLN A 539 -18.71 -20.51 -14.50
C GLN A 539 -18.00 -21.17 -13.31
N ALA A 540 -16.67 -21.06 -13.24
CA ALA A 540 -15.88 -21.68 -12.18
C ALA A 540 -16.35 -21.28 -10.77
N ALA A 541 -16.48 -22.26 -9.87
CA ALA A 541 -16.79 -21.99 -8.48
C ALA A 541 -15.63 -21.23 -7.80
N TRP A 542 -15.97 -20.22 -7.03
CA TRP A 542 -15.04 -19.53 -6.14
C TRP A 542 -15.75 -19.25 -4.82
N SER A 543 -15.03 -19.41 -3.71
CA SER A 543 -15.53 -19.11 -2.38
C SER A 543 -14.37 -18.61 -1.52
N PRO A 544 -14.60 -17.61 -0.65
CA PRO A 544 -13.59 -17.24 0.33
C PRO A 544 -13.33 -18.38 1.33
N PHE A 545 -14.24 -19.36 1.45
CA PHE A 545 -14.26 -20.47 2.41
C PHE A 545 -13.70 -21.80 1.91
N GLN A 546 -13.36 -21.91 0.62
CA GLN A 546 -12.89 -23.17 0.04
C GLN A 546 -11.67 -22.89 -0.83
N ARG A 547 -10.74 -23.85 -0.89
CA ARG A 547 -9.60 -23.76 -1.82
C ARG A 547 -10.10 -23.61 -3.25
N THR A 548 -9.50 -22.70 -3.99
CA THR A 548 -9.80 -22.45 -5.40
C THR A 548 -9.37 -23.67 -6.24
N PRO A 549 -10.29 -24.41 -6.88
CA PRO A 549 -9.95 -25.67 -7.57
C PRO A 549 -9.17 -25.47 -8.88
N TRP A 550 -9.24 -24.26 -9.45
CA TRP A 550 -8.57 -23.87 -10.69
C TRP A 550 -7.28 -23.05 -10.46
N LEU A 551 -6.82 -22.95 -9.21
CA LEU A 551 -5.50 -22.40 -8.86
C LEU A 551 -4.45 -23.51 -8.96
N GLN A 552 -3.38 -23.27 -9.71
CA GLN A 552 -2.26 -24.20 -9.81
C GLN A 552 -1.38 -24.13 -8.55
N PRO A 553 -0.81 -25.26 -8.09
CA PRO A 553 0.09 -25.25 -6.94
C PRO A 553 1.42 -24.57 -7.28
N LEU A 554 1.98 -23.82 -6.33
CA LEU A 554 3.34 -23.29 -6.46
C LEU A 554 4.33 -24.47 -6.48
N LEU A 555 5.16 -24.58 -7.52
CA LEU A 555 6.17 -25.64 -7.68
C LEU A 555 7.36 -25.45 -6.72
N MET A 556 7.10 -25.58 -5.42
CA MET A 556 8.11 -25.37 -4.35
C MET A 556 9.32 -26.31 -4.48
N GLY A 557 9.13 -27.52 -5.03
CA GLY A 557 10.21 -28.49 -5.26
C GLY A 557 11.27 -27.99 -6.25
N LEU A 558 10.97 -26.98 -7.06
CA LEU A 558 11.92 -26.36 -7.99
C LEU A 558 12.65 -25.15 -7.38
N SER A 559 12.35 -24.76 -6.13
CA SER A 559 13.03 -23.63 -5.47
C SER A 559 14.57 -23.75 -5.42
N PRO A 560 15.18 -24.95 -5.26
CA PRO A 560 16.64 -25.09 -5.29
C PRO A 560 17.29 -24.69 -6.62
N TRP A 561 16.53 -24.57 -7.72
CA TRP A 561 17.08 -24.15 -9.01
C TRP A 561 17.51 -22.69 -9.05
N ARG A 562 17.04 -21.84 -8.13
CA ARG A 562 17.29 -20.37 -8.15
C ARG A 562 18.75 -19.99 -8.34
N THR A 563 19.65 -20.62 -7.59
CA THR A 563 21.09 -20.35 -7.71
C THR A 563 21.58 -20.67 -9.11
N LYS A 564 21.16 -21.83 -9.66
CA LYS A 564 21.48 -22.23 -11.03
C LYS A 564 20.86 -21.30 -12.08
N LEU A 565 19.65 -20.78 -11.86
CA LEU A 565 19.03 -19.79 -12.76
C LEU A 565 19.83 -18.49 -12.78
N GLN A 566 20.27 -18.02 -11.62
CA GLN A 566 21.12 -16.84 -11.50
C GLN A 566 22.50 -17.06 -12.12
N GLU A 567 23.13 -18.23 -11.91
CA GLU A 567 24.38 -18.61 -12.56
C GLU A 567 24.25 -18.57 -14.10
N ILE A 568 23.19 -19.18 -14.64
CA ILE A 568 22.92 -19.14 -16.09
C ILE A 568 22.76 -17.69 -16.56
N LYS A 569 21.92 -16.89 -15.89
CA LYS A 569 21.71 -15.47 -16.25
C LYS A 569 23.01 -14.66 -16.19
N SER A 570 23.88 -14.93 -15.23
CA SER A 570 25.18 -14.24 -15.08
C SER A 570 26.23 -14.67 -16.11
N SER A 571 26.06 -15.84 -16.73
CA SER A 571 26.96 -16.37 -17.75
C SER A 571 26.68 -15.87 -19.17
N LEU A 572 25.53 -15.22 -19.37
CA LEU A 572 25.09 -14.68 -20.65
C LEU A 572 25.65 -13.26 -20.87
N ASP A 573 25.88 -12.91 -22.12
CA ASP A 573 26.27 -11.56 -22.52
C ASP A 573 25.13 -10.56 -22.24
N ASN A 574 25.47 -9.29 -22.03
CA ASN A 574 24.51 -8.23 -21.67
C ASN A 574 23.34 -8.03 -22.65
N HIS A 575 23.48 -8.49 -23.89
CA HIS A 575 22.46 -8.36 -24.95
C HIS A 575 21.63 -9.63 -25.14
N THR A 576 21.95 -10.70 -24.38
CA THR A 576 21.23 -11.98 -24.44
C THR A 576 20.33 -12.10 -23.22
N ASP A 577 19.03 -12.20 -23.47
CA ASP A 577 18.04 -12.41 -22.44
C ASP A 577 17.68 -13.88 -22.31
N VAL A 578 17.27 -14.25 -21.09
CA VAL A 578 16.80 -15.59 -20.77
C VAL A 578 15.51 -15.55 -19.99
N VAL A 579 14.57 -16.42 -20.36
CA VAL A 579 13.33 -16.64 -19.62
C VAL A 579 13.22 -18.10 -19.23
N PHE A 580 13.14 -18.35 -17.93
CA PHE A 580 13.01 -19.68 -17.35
C PHE A 580 11.54 -20.03 -17.11
N ILE A 581 11.09 -21.14 -17.66
CA ILE A 581 9.70 -21.59 -17.60
C ILE A 581 9.62 -22.97 -16.93
N ALA A 582 8.61 -23.15 -16.08
CA ALA A 582 8.17 -24.43 -15.57
C ALA A 582 6.67 -24.59 -15.80
N ASP A 583 6.27 -25.65 -16.51
CA ASP A 583 4.88 -25.89 -16.88
C ASP A 583 4.38 -27.24 -16.40
N PHE A 584 3.05 -27.38 -16.30
CA PHE A 584 2.37 -28.56 -15.78
C PHE A 584 2.10 -29.59 -16.89
N PRO A 585 2.15 -30.90 -16.57
CA PRO A 585 1.92 -31.95 -17.55
C PRO A 585 0.52 -31.87 -18.16
N GLY A 586 0.44 -32.09 -19.48
CA GLY A 586 -0.82 -32.02 -20.24
C GLY A 586 -1.28 -30.60 -20.58
N LEU A 587 -0.49 -29.57 -20.26
CA LEU A 587 -0.65 -28.22 -20.78
C LEU A 587 0.35 -27.97 -21.92
N HIS A 588 0.10 -26.90 -22.68
CA HIS A 588 1.03 -26.40 -23.69
C HIS A 588 1.14 -24.89 -23.64
N LEU A 589 2.33 -24.36 -23.94
CA LEU A 589 2.55 -22.94 -24.15
C LEU A 589 2.54 -22.67 -25.67
N GLU A 590 1.58 -21.88 -26.13
CA GLU A 590 1.61 -21.28 -27.46
C GLU A 590 2.27 -19.91 -27.37
N ASN A 591 3.35 -19.70 -28.11
CA ASN A 591 4.07 -18.43 -28.12
C ASN A 591 4.46 -18.04 -29.55
N PHE A 592 4.62 -16.74 -29.78
CA PHE A 592 5.09 -16.17 -31.04
C PHE A 592 6.49 -15.61 -30.84
N VAL A 593 7.42 -15.95 -31.73
CA VAL A 593 8.77 -15.37 -31.73
C VAL A 593 8.75 -14.15 -32.64
N SER A 594 8.93 -12.93 -32.10
CA SER A 594 9.00 -11.72 -32.93
C SER A 594 10.20 -11.79 -33.88
N GLU A 595 10.08 -11.15 -35.04
CA GLU A 595 11.20 -10.95 -35.98
C GLU A 595 12.33 -10.11 -35.35
N ASP A 596 12.00 -9.30 -34.35
CA ASP A 596 12.95 -8.51 -33.55
C ASP A 596 13.83 -9.37 -32.62
N LEU A 597 13.50 -10.65 -32.43
CA LEU A 597 14.23 -11.56 -31.54
C LEU A 597 15.14 -12.47 -32.35
N GLY A 598 16.41 -12.10 -32.43
CA GLY A 598 17.45 -12.88 -33.09
C GLY A 598 17.95 -14.06 -32.27
N ASN A 599 18.36 -15.12 -32.96
CA ASN A 599 18.98 -16.33 -32.38
C ASN A 599 18.13 -16.97 -31.25
N THR A 600 16.80 -16.91 -31.39
CA THR A 600 15.87 -17.43 -30.39
C THR A 600 15.93 -18.94 -30.35
N SER A 601 16.20 -19.48 -29.17
CA SER A 601 16.32 -20.92 -28.96
C SER A 601 15.61 -21.35 -27.68
N ILE A 602 15.16 -22.60 -27.69
CA ILE A 602 14.62 -23.28 -26.52
C ILE A 602 15.58 -24.38 -26.09
N GLN A 603 15.86 -24.45 -24.79
CA GLN A 603 16.68 -25.50 -24.19
C GLN A 603 15.95 -26.15 -23.02
N LEU A 604 15.92 -27.47 -22.98
CA LEU A 604 15.26 -28.22 -21.91
C LEU A 604 16.21 -28.38 -20.72
N LEU A 605 15.76 -27.99 -19.54
CA LEU A 605 16.53 -28.05 -18.29
C LEU A 605 16.18 -29.27 -17.44
N GLN A 606 14.91 -29.70 -17.46
CA GLN A 606 14.41 -30.87 -16.73
C GLN A 606 13.08 -31.34 -17.33
N GLY A 607 12.84 -32.64 -17.37
CA GLY A 607 11.57 -33.21 -17.86
C GLY A 607 11.60 -33.54 -19.35
N GLN A 608 10.45 -33.48 -20.02
CA GLN A 608 10.32 -33.82 -21.43
C GLN A 608 9.25 -32.94 -22.09
N VAL A 609 9.59 -32.33 -23.22
CA VAL A 609 8.66 -31.49 -23.99
C VAL A 609 8.64 -31.87 -25.46
N THR A 610 7.50 -31.68 -26.11
CA THR A 610 7.40 -31.72 -27.58
C THR A 610 7.16 -30.31 -28.08
N VAL A 611 8.03 -29.84 -28.97
CA VAL A 611 7.92 -28.54 -29.64
C VAL A 611 7.32 -28.76 -31.02
N GLU A 612 6.16 -28.15 -31.27
CA GLU A 612 5.48 -28.09 -32.57
C GLU A 612 5.76 -26.72 -33.20
N LEU A 613 6.40 -26.71 -34.38
CA LEU A 613 6.49 -25.55 -35.25
C LEU A 613 5.22 -25.50 -36.10
N VAL A 614 4.37 -24.49 -35.86
CA VAL A 614 3.00 -24.47 -36.39
C VAL A 614 2.98 -24.30 -37.92
N ALA A 615 3.88 -23.47 -38.47
CA ALA A 615 3.96 -23.24 -39.91
C ALA A 615 4.53 -24.46 -40.66
N GLU A 616 5.55 -25.11 -40.09
CA GLU A 616 6.21 -26.28 -40.68
C GLU A 616 5.44 -27.61 -40.45
N GLN A 617 4.44 -27.61 -39.57
CA GLN A 617 3.76 -28.82 -39.06
C GLN A 617 4.75 -29.90 -38.56
N LYS A 618 5.85 -29.45 -37.97
CA LYS A 618 6.95 -30.31 -37.53
C LYS A 618 6.97 -30.38 -36.02
N ASN A 619 6.94 -31.60 -35.49
CA ASN A 619 7.01 -31.87 -34.07
C ASN A 619 8.37 -32.47 -33.73
N GLN A 620 9.05 -31.90 -32.74
CA GLN A 620 10.32 -32.40 -32.23
C GLN A 620 10.23 -32.56 -30.72
N THR A 621 10.55 -33.76 -30.23
CA THR A 621 10.61 -34.01 -28.79
C THR A 621 12.01 -33.73 -28.30
N LEU A 622 12.12 -32.93 -27.24
CA LEU A 622 13.37 -32.58 -26.58
C LEU A 622 13.50 -33.35 -25.26
N GLN A 623 14.70 -33.84 -25.00
CA GLN A 623 15.15 -34.43 -23.74
C GLN A 623 16.03 -33.46 -22.97
N GLU A 624 16.30 -33.77 -21.70
CA GLU A 624 17.08 -32.92 -20.81
C GLU A 624 18.46 -32.58 -21.40
N GLY A 625 18.80 -31.30 -21.45
CA GLY A 625 20.03 -30.79 -22.04
C GLY A 625 19.96 -30.50 -23.54
N GLU A 626 18.94 -31.00 -24.25
CA GLU A 626 18.76 -30.73 -25.68
C GLU A 626 18.29 -29.31 -25.95
N LYS A 627 18.72 -28.76 -27.10
CA LYS A 627 18.44 -27.40 -27.55
C LYS A 627 17.87 -27.44 -28.97
N MET A 628 16.90 -26.58 -29.24
CA MET A 628 16.29 -26.37 -30.55
C MET A 628 16.26 -24.88 -30.89
N GLN A 629 16.60 -24.55 -32.13
CA GLN A 629 16.45 -23.20 -32.66
C GLN A 629 15.00 -22.98 -33.11
N LEU A 630 14.47 -21.79 -32.84
CA LEU A 630 13.11 -21.41 -33.20
C LEU A 630 13.14 -20.38 -34.34
N PRO A 631 12.31 -20.56 -35.39
CA PRO A 631 12.19 -19.58 -36.45
C PRO A 631 11.57 -18.28 -35.91
N ALA A 632 12.09 -17.14 -36.39
CA ALA A 632 11.53 -15.83 -36.09
C ALA A 632 10.29 -15.57 -36.98
N GLY A 633 9.33 -14.79 -36.47
CA GLY A 633 8.09 -14.49 -37.17
C GLY A 633 7.06 -15.63 -37.16
N GLU A 634 7.25 -16.67 -36.35
CA GLU A 634 6.40 -17.86 -36.34
C GLU A 634 5.85 -18.21 -34.94
N TYR A 635 4.74 -18.95 -34.94
CA TYR A 635 4.17 -19.56 -33.74
C TYR A 635 4.76 -20.94 -33.49
N HIS A 636 5.03 -21.24 -32.23
CA HIS A 636 5.35 -22.58 -31.76
C HIS A 636 4.51 -22.96 -30.55
N LYS A 637 4.31 -24.27 -30.38
CA LYS A 637 3.64 -24.83 -29.21
C LYS A 637 4.60 -25.77 -28.49
N VAL A 638 4.77 -25.56 -27.18
CA VAL A 638 5.56 -26.44 -26.31
C VAL A 638 4.60 -27.25 -25.46
N TYR A 639 4.50 -28.55 -25.72
CA TYR A 639 3.68 -29.49 -24.95
C TYR A 639 4.49 -30.11 -23.83
N THR A 640 3.99 -30.01 -22.60
CA THR A 640 4.61 -30.61 -21.42
C THR A 640 4.11 -32.04 -21.23
N LEU A 641 5.03 -33.01 -21.29
CA LEU A 641 4.68 -34.43 -21.21
C LEU A 641 4.67 -34.97 -19.76
N PRO A 642 3.84 -35.99 -19.43
CA PRO A 642 3.87 -36.68 -18.13
C PRO A 642 5.22 -37.37 -17.86
N PRO A 643 5.60 -37.68 -16.59
CA PRO A 643 4.77 -37.73 -15.39
C PRO A 643 4.82 -36.50 -14.47
N GLY A 644 5.68 -35.51 -14.76
CA GLY A 644 5.92 -34.35 -13.89
C GLY A 644 5.94 -33.02 -14.65
N PRO A 645 6.18 -31.89 -13.96
CA PRO A 645 6.41 -30.62 -14.63
C PRO A 645 7.70 -30.68 -15.46
N SER A 646 7.75 -29.92 -16.56
CA SER A 646 8.97 -29.74 -17.35
C SER A 646 9.46 -28.31 -17.24
N CYS A 647 10.78 -28.17 -17.14
CA CYS A 647 11.48 -26.90 -17.00
C CYS A 647 12.33 -26.66 -18.24
N TYR A 648 12.16 -25.52 -18.88
CA TYR A 648 12.92 -25.12 -20.07
C TYR A 648 13.22 -23.64 -20.02
N MET A 649 14.15 -23.20 -20.86
CA MET A 649 14.47 -21.79 -21.00
C MET A 649 14.42 -21.35 -22.44
N TYR A 650 13.95 -20.11 -22.65
CA TYR A 650 14.15 -19.39 -23.89
C TYR A 650 15.39 -18.52 -23.77
N ILE A 651 16.27 -18.59 -24.76
CA ILE A 651 17.42 -17.70 -24.90
C ILE A 651 17.23 -16.94 -26.21
N TYR A 652 17.28 -15.62 -26.17
CA TYR A 652 17.11 -14.77 -27.34
C TYR A 652 17.95 -13.49 -27.22
N VAL A 653 18.23 -12.87 -28.36
CA VAL A 653 18.89 -11.56 -28.45
C VAL A 653 17.88 -10.59 -29.04
N ASN A 654 17.61 -9.48 -28.34
CA ASN A 654 16.76 -8.42 -28.87
C ASN A 654 17.55 -7.62 -29.91
N THR A 655 17.43 -7.99 -31.19
CA THR A 655 18.24 -7.40 -32.26
C THR A 655 17.87 -5.95 -32.53
N THR A 656 16.60 -5.59 -32.33
CA THR A 656 16.11 -4.23 -32.52
C THR A 656 16.64 -3.30 -31.43
N GLU A 657 16.68 -3.76 -30.18
CA GLU A 657 17.30 -3.00 -29.08
C GLU A 657 18.81 -2.87 -29.26
N LEU A 658 19.49 -3.94 -29.68
CA LEU A 658 20.93 -3.90 -29.94
C LEU A 658 21.28 -2.92 -31.07
N ALA A 659 20.53 -2.94 -32.19
CA ALA A 659 20.72 -2.00 -33.29
C ALA A 659 20.48 -0.55 -32.83
N LEU A 660 19.41 -0.33 -32.05
CA LEU A 660 19.10 0.98 -31.49
C LEU A 660 20.21 1.48 -30.56
N GLU A 661 20.78 0.63 -29.70
CA GLU A 661 21.89 1.00 -28.84
C GLU A 661 23.13 1.41 -29.63
N GLN A 662 23.46 0.68 -30.70
CA GLN A 662 24.58 0.99 -31.59
C GLN A 662 24.38 2.32 -32.32
N ASP A 663 23.18 2.53 -32.87
CA ASP A 663 22.82 3.77 -33.56
C ASP A 663 22.89 4.99 -32.61
N LEU A 664 22.38 4.84 -31.38
CA LEU A 664 22.43 5.90 -30.38
C LEU A 664 23.86 6.18 -29.90
N ALA A 665 24.70 5.15 -29.75
CA ALA A 665 26.11 5.30 -29.42
C ALA A 665 26.88 6.04 -30.53
N TYR A 666 26.60 5.70 -31.79
CA TYR A 666 27.15 6.40 -32.95
C TYR A 666 26.75 7.88 -32.98
N LEU A 667 25.47 8.19 -32.75
CA LEU A 667 24.99 9.59 -32.69
C LEU A 667 25.64 10.37 -31.56
N GLN A 668 25.87 9.73 -30.40
CA GLN A 668 26.57 10.33 -29.27
C GLN A 668 28.03 10.63 -29.62
N GLU A 669 28.75 9.66 -30.19
CA GLU A 669 30.16 9.83 -30.59
C GLU A 669 30.31 10.92 -31.66
N LEU A 670 29.41 10.95 -32.65
CA LEU A 670 29.41 11.94 -33.71
C LEU A 670 29.20 13.35 -33.13
N LYS A 671 28.27 13.51 -32.18
CA LYS A 671 28.05 14.78 -31.49
C LYS A 671 29.30 15.23 -30.73
N GLU A 672 29.96 14.34 -30.01
CA GLU A 672 31.21 14.65 -29.29
C GLU A 672 32.34 15.06 -30.25
N LYS A 673 32.46 14.39 -31.40
CA LYS A 673 33.44 14.73 -32.44
C LYS A 673 33.20 16.11 -33.04
N VAL A 674 31.93 16.49 -33.21
CA VAL A 674 31.48 17.79 -33.70
C VAL A 674 31.75 18.88 -32.65
N GLU A 675 31.42 18.64 -31.38
CA GLU A 675 31.69 19.57 -30.28
C GLU A 675 33.20 19.81 -30.07
N ASN A 676 34.01 18.77 -30.22
CA ASN A 676 35.47 18.83 -30.10
C ASN A 676 36.18 19.38 -31.36
N GLY A 677 35.44 19.69 -32.44
CA GLY A 677 35.99 20.22 -33.69
C GLY A 677 36.84 19.24 -34.51
N SER A 678 36.81 17.95 -34.16
CA SER A 678 37.50 16.87 -34.89
C SER A 678 36.76 16.44 -36.15
N GLU A 679 35.45 16.68 -36.21
CA GLU A 679 34.65 16.46 -37.41
C GLU A 679 34.64 17.74 -38.27
N THR A 680 35.25 17.68 -39.47
CA THR A 680 35.43 18.84 -40.36
C THR A 680 34.59 18.76 -41.64
N GLY A 681 33.91 17.64 -41.87
CA GLY A 681 33.03 17.43 -43.02
C GLY A 681 31.62 18.02 -42.81
N PRO A 682 30.90 18.40 -43.88
CA PRO A 682 29.50 18.80 -43.77
C PRO A 682 28.63 17.59 -43.37
N LEU A 683 27.92 17.71 -42.25
CA LEU A 683 26.95 16.71 -41.81
C LEU A 683 25.78 16.60 -42.82
N PRO A 684 25.28 15.38 -43.08
CA PRO A 684 24.03 15.18 -43.82
C PRO A 684 22.89 16.04 -43.26
N PRO A 685 21.95 16.50 -44.11
CA PRO A 685 20.84 17.38 -43.69
C PRO A 685 20.04 16.85 -42.48
N GLU A 686 19.84 15.54 -42.41
CA GLU A 686 19.11 14.84 -41.35
C GLU A 686 19.80 14.90 -39.96
N LEU A 687 21.11 15.10 -39.94
CA LEU A 687 21.94 15.15 -38.74
C LEU A 687 22.30 16.60 -38.32
N GLN A 688 21.96 17.60 -39.13
CA GLN A 688 22.18 19.01 -38.83
C GLN A 688 21.57 19.48 -37.49
N PRO A 689 20.42 18.97 -37.03
CA PRO A 689 19.87 19.31 -35.71
C PRO A 689 20.79 18.97 -34.52
N LEU A 690 21.80 18.11 -34.70
CA LEU A 690 22.82 17.83 -33.67
C LEU A 690 23.73 19.04 -33.36
N LEU A 691 23.82 20.01 -34.28
CA LEU A 691 24.64 21.23 -34.13
C LEU A 691 24.00 22.32 -33.24
N GLY A 692 22.83 22.05 -32.65
CA GLY A 692 22.20 22.96 -31.67
C GLY A 692 21.33 24.08 -32.26
N GLY A 693 20.88 23.95 -33.51
CA GLY A 693 19.95 24.89 -34.14
C GLY A 693 18.77 24.19 -34.80
N GLU A 694 17.55 24.70 -34.57
CA GLU A 694 16.41 24.40 -35.45
C GLU A 694 16.76 24.92 -36.85
N VAL A 695 17.02 24.02 -37.79
CA VAL A 695 17.20 24.40 -39.19
C VAL A 695 15.81 24.71 -39.76
N LYS A 696 15.36 25.97 -39.60
CA LYS A 696 14.15 26.45 -40.26
C LYS A 696 14.32 26.35 -41.77
N GLY A 697 13.63 25.38 -42.39
CA GLY A 697 13.64 25.12 -43.83
C GLY A 697 14.53 23.95 -44.29
N GLY A 698 15.08 23.13 -43.38
CA GLY A 698 15.76 21.87 -43.71
C GLY A 698 14.79 20.66 -43.77
N PRO A 699 15.21 19.51 -44.34
CA PRO A 699 14.44 18.28 -44.25
C PRO A 699 14.26 17.84 -42.79
N GLU A 700 13.10 17.24 -42.47
CA GLU A 700 12.80 16.84 -41.09
C GLU A 700 13.82 15.81 -40.58
N PRO A 701 14.28 15.92 -39.32
CA PRO A 701 15.14 14.92 -38.71
C PRO A 701 14.45 13.56 -38.68
N THR A 702 15.22 12.50 -38.90
CA THR A 702 14.72 11.13 -38.80
C THR A 702 14.14 10.85 -37.41
N PRO A 703 13.16 9.93 -37.27
CA PRO A 703 12.57 9.58 -35.98
C PRO A 703 13.60 9.20 -34.91
N LEU A 704 14.69 8.54 -35.31
CA LEU A 704 15.81 8.18 -34.44
C LEU A 704 16.53 9.43 -33.89
N VAL A 705 16.87 10.39 -34.75
CA VAL A 705 17.53 11.66 -34.35
C VAL A 705 16.61 12.48 -33.45
N GLN A 706 15.33 12.56 -33.76
CA GLN A 706 14.35 13.23 -32.88
C GLN A 706 14.27 12.56 -31.51
N THR A 707 14.29 11.23 -31.47
CA THR A 707 14.26 10.45 -30.23
C THR A 707 15.53 10.64 -29.42
N PHE A 708 16.70 10.64 -30.08
CA PHE A 708 17.98 10.95 -29.47
C PHE A 708 18.01 12.37 -28.87
N LEU A 709 17.56 13.39 -29.62
CA LEU A 709 17.49 14.77 -29.13
C LEU A 709 16.52 14.91 -27.94
N ARG A 710 15.35 14.28 -28.01
CA ARG A 710 14.41 14.22 -26.89
C ARG A 710 15.03 13.55 -25.67
N ARG A 711 15.78 12.46 -25.86
CA ARG A 711 16.52 11.77 -24.77
C ARG A 711 17.58 12.68 -24.15
N GLN A 712 18.34 13.41 -24.96
CA GLN A 712 19.35 14.38 -24.50
C GLN A 712 18.72 15.52 -23.69
N GLN A 713 17.65 16.13 -24.19
CA GLN A 713 16.91 17.17 -23.47
C GLN A 713 16.38 16.66 -22.13
N ARG A 714 15.86 15.43 -22.07
CA ARG A 714 15.44 14.79 -20.83
C ARG A 714 16.60 14.59 -19.86
N LEU A 715 17.76 14.12 -20.33
CA LEU A 715 18.95 13.92 -19.50
C LEU A 715 19.48 15.26 -18.94
N GLN A 716 19.56 16.30 -19.78
CA GLN A 716 19.94 17.64 -19.35
C GLN A 716 18.96 18.21 -18.33
N GLU A 717 17.66 18.01 -18.53
CA GLU A 717 16.65 18.42 -17.56
C GLU A 717 16.79 17.63 -16.25
N ILE A 718 17.00 16.30 -16.29
CA ILE A 718 17.26 15.49 -15.09
C ILE A 718 18.49 16.00 -14.34
N GLU A 719 19.57 16.29 -15.05
CA GLU A 719 20.80 16.83 -14.48
C GLU A 719 20.59 18.21 -13.87
N ARG A 720 19.89 19.11 -14.58
CA ARG A 720 19.45 20.41 -14.04
C ARG A 720 18.61 20.24 -12.79
N ARG A 721 17.70 19.26 -12.76
CA ARG A 721 16.87 18.95 -11.59
C ARG A 721 17.69 18.40 -10.43
N ARG A 722 18.71 17.58 -10.70
CA ARG A 722 19.67 17.06 -9.71
C ARG A 722 20.59 18.17 -9.18
N ASN A 723 21.01 19.11 -10.01
CA ASN A 723 21.87 20.22 -9.61
C ASN A 723 21.08 21.42 -9.05
N ALA A 724 19.74 21.35 -9.08
CA ALA A 724 18.87 22.41 -8.58
C ALA A 724 19.06 22.64 -7.07
N SER A 725 19.08 23.91 -6.68
CA SER A 725 19.25 24.32 -5.29
C SER A 725 18.10 23.83 -4.41
N PHE A 726 18.33 23.76 -3.10
CA PHE A 726 17.28 23.44 -2.14
C PHE A 726 16.04 24.34 -2.28
N HIS A 727 16.26 25.64 -2.53
CA HIS A 727 15.18 26.61 -2.71
C HIS A 727 14.33 26.31 -3.96
N GLU A 728 14.96 25.98 -5.09
CA GLU A 728 14.23 25.60 -6.32
C GLU A 728 13.46 24.29 -6.16
N ARG A 729 14.02 23.32 -5.44
CA ARG A 729 13.32 22.06 -5.13
C ARG A 729 12.12 22.32 -4.22
N LEU A 730 12.30 23.11 -3.16
CA LEU A 730 11.24 23.48 -2.23
C LEU A 730 10.14 24.29 -2.94
N PHE A 731 10.52 25.25 -3.77
CA PHE A 731 9.57 26.07 -4.54
C PHE A 731 8.74 25.20 -5.49
N ARG A 732 9.36 24.32 -6.28
CA ARG A 732 8.64 23.36 -7.14
C ARG A 732 7.75 22.41 -6.35
N PHE A 733 8.23 21.93 -5.20
CA PHE A 733 7.41 21.11 -4.30
C PHE A 733 6.16 21.86 -3.84
N LEU A 734 6.33 23.10 -3.34
CA LEU A 734 5.22 23.93 -2.87
C LEU A 734 4.24 24.26 -3.99
N LEU A 735 4.72 24.58 -5.20
CA LEU A 735 3.87 24.82 -6.37
C LEU A 735 3.04 23.59 -6.75
N ARG A 736 3.66 22.40 -6.77
CA ARG A 736 2.94 21.14 -7.03
C ARG A 736 1.86 20.89 -5.96
N LYS A 737 2.17 21.10 -4.68
CA LYS A 737 1.15 20.98 -3.62
C LYS A 737 0.05 22.01 -3.79
N LEU A 738 0.38 23.27 -4.05
CA LEU A 738 -0.59 24.33 -4.29
C LEU A 738 -1.54 23.98 -5.44
N TYR A 739 -1.01 23.43 -6.54
CA TYR A 739 -1.82 22.97 -7.67
C TYR A 739 -2.80 21.86 -7.25
N ILE A 740 -2.33 20.82 -6.54
CA ILE A 740 -3.18 19.72 -6.06
C ILE A 740 -4.31 20.25 -5.18
N PHE A 741 -4.00 21.14 -4.23
CA PHE A 741 -5.00 21.74 -3.34
C PHE A 741 -5.96 22.67 -4.09
N ARG A 742 -5.46 23.52 -5.00
CA ARG A 742 -6.28 24.40 -5.85
C ARG A 742 -7.23 23.58 -6.72
N ARG A 743 -6.74 22.57 -7.43
CA ARG A 743 -7.56 21.70 -8.28
C ARG A 743 -8.63 21.00 -7.45
N SER A 744 -8.24 20.41 -6.31
CA SER A 744 -9.18 19.76 -5.39
C SER A 744 -10.31 20.70 -4.96
N PHE A 745 -9.96 21.93 -4.58
CA PHE A 745 -10.93 22.94 -4.17
C PHE A 745 -11.86 23.33 -5.32
N LEU A 746 -11.31 23.67 -6.50
CA LEU A 746 -12.10 24.07 -7.66
C LEU A 746 -13.06 22.96 -8.12
N MET A 747 -12.57 21.73 -8.25
CA MET A 747 -13.39 20.58 -8.65
C MET A 747 -14.47 20.26 -7.62
N THR A 748 -14.17 20.42 -6.33
CA THR A 748 -15.16 20.29 -5.26
C THR A 748 -16.23 21.36 -5.39
N CYS A 749 -15.86 22.63 -5.59
CA CYS A 749 -16.81 23.72 -5.78
C CYS A 749 -17.71 23.51 -7.00
N ILE A 750 -17.14 23.09 -8.13
CA ILE A 750 -17.90 22.74 -9.36
C ILE A 750 -18.93 21.64 -9.03
N SER A 751 -18.48 20.57 -8.38
CA SER A 751 -19.33 19.42 -8.05
C SER A 751 -20.44 19.77 -7.05
N LEU A 752 -20.13 20.53 -6.01
CA LEU A 752 -21.12 21.00 -5.03
C LEU A 752 -22.16 21.93 -5.69
N ARG A 753 -21.73 22.80 -6.61
CA ARG A 753 -22.65 23.60 -7.41
C ARG A 753 -23.56 22.70 -8.26
N ASN A 754 -23.00 21.69 -8.93
CA ASN A 754 -23.78 20.75 -9.74
C ASN A 754 -24.84 20.00 -8.93
N LEU A 755 -24.54 19.64 -7.67
CA LEU A 755 -25.50 19.00 -6.78
C LEU A 755 -26.65 19.94 -6.37
N VAL A 756 -26.39 21.23 -6.21
CA VAL A 756 -27.38 22.22 -5.74
C VAL A 756 -28.21 22.81 -6.88
N LEU A 757 -27.56 23.15 -8.00
CA LEU A 757 -28.16 23.88 -9.12
C LEU A 757 -28.43 23.02 -10.36
N GLY A 758 -27.97 21.76 -10.35
CA GLY A 758 -27.97 20.89 -11.53
C GLY A 758 -26.70 21.03 -12.37
N ARG A 759 -26.45 20.03 -13.23
CA ARG A 759 -25.30 20.03 -14.15
C ARG A 759 -25.52 21.03 -15.31
N PRO A 760 -24.55 21.90 -15.63
CA PRO A 760 -24.63 22.79 -16.78
C PRO A 760 -24.42 22.01 -18.10
N SER A 761 -24.38 22.72 -19.24
CA SER A 761 -24.04 22.12 -20.53
C SER A 761 -22.64 21.48 -20.51
N LEU A 762 -22.44 20.44 -21.35
CA LEU A 762 -21.16 19.73 -21.42
C LEU A 762 -19.99 20.64 -21.81
N GLU A 763 -20.22 21.61 -22.69
CA GLU A 763 -19.21 22.61 -23.09
C GLU A 763 -18.78 23.47 -21.92
N GLN A 764 -19.72 23.98 -21.13
CA GLN A 764 -19.42 24.78 -19.95
C GLN A 764 -18.67 23.94 -18.91
N LEU A 765 -19.12 22.70 -18.67
CA LEU A 765 -18.45 21.79 -17.74
C LEU A 765 -17.01 21.48 -18.19
N ALA A 766 -16.80 21.28 -19.48
CA ALA A 766 -15.47 21.04 -20.05
C ALA A 766 -14.54 22.25 -19.86
N GLN A 767 -15.04 23.48 -20.06
CA GLN A 767 -14.29 24.71 -19.81
C GLN A 767 -13.92 24.87 -18.33
N GLU A 768 -14.85 24.58 -17.43
CA GLU A 768 -14.60 24.65 -15.98
C GLU A 768 -13.54 23.63 -15.52
N VAL A 769 -13.61 22.40 -16.04
CA VAL A 769 -12.60 21.37 -15.79
C VAL A 769 -11.25 21.75 -16.41
N ALA A 770 -11.23 22.32 -17.61
CA ALA A 770 -10.01 22.84 -18.23
C ALA A 770 -9.38 23.94 -17.37
N TYR A 771 -10.17 24.87 -16.84
CA TYR A 771 -9.70 25.92 -15.92
C TYR A 771 -9.12 25.34 -14.62
N ALA A 772 -9.76 24.31 -14.06
CA ALA A 772 -9.24 23.59 -12.90
C ALA A 772 -7.93 22.85 -13.20
N ASN A 773 -7.73 22.41 -14.45
CA ASN A 773 -6.52 21.70 -14.90
C ASN A 773 -5.33 22.62 -15.17
N LEU A 774 -5.53 23.92 -15.39
CA LEU A 774 -4.47 24.89 -15.68
C LEU A 774 -3.35 24.83 -14.63
N ARG A 775 -2.11 24.67 -15.11
CA ARG A 775 -0.87 24.68 -14.31
C ARG A 775 -0.15 26.03 -14.53
N PRO A 776 -0.39 27.05 -13.69
CA PRO A 776 0.10 28.40 -13.94
C PRO A 776 1.62 28.61 -13.89
N PHE A 777 2.42 27.57 -13.57
CA PHE A 777 3.85 27.69 -13.30
C PHE A 777 4.72 26.57 -13.88
N GLU A 778 4.17 25.68 -14.71
CA GLU A 778 5.01 24.84 -15.58
C GLU A 778 5.19 25.60 -16.89
N PRO A 779 6.42 25.71 -17.44
CA PRO A 779 6.59 26.22 -18.79
C PRO A 779 5.68 25.40 -19.70
N VAL A 780 5.04 26.09 -20.64
CA VAL A 780 4.27 25.45 -21.70
C VAL A 780 5.25 24.56 -22.45
N GLU A 781 5.35 23.29 -22.07
CA GLU A 781 5.75 22.26 -23.02
C GLU A 781 4.78 22.44 -24.17
N GLU A 782 5.30 22.72 -25.36
CA GLU A 782 4.50 22.73 -26.58
C GLU A 782 3.63 21.49 -26.55
N SER A 783 2.33 21.73 -26.37
CA SER A 783 1.31 20.75 -26.59
C SER A 783 1.56 20.20 -27.99
N SER A 784 2.10 18.99 -28.06
CA SER A 784 1.92 18.14 -29.22
C SER A 784 0.43 18.22 -29.55
N PRO A 785 0.04 18.52 -30.80
CA PRO A 785 -1.36 18.68 -31.13
C PRO A 785 -2.07 17.40 -30.70
N SER A 786 -3.12 17.57 -29.89
CA SER A 786 -4.27 16.69 -29.78
C SER A 786 -4.08 15.29 -30.37
N ASN A 787 -3.93 14.28 -29.50
CA ASN A 787 -4.31 12.88 -29.77
C ASN A 787 -5.85 12.79 -29.92
N THR A 788 -6.39 13.55 -30.86
CA THR A 788 -7.78 13.50 -31.30
C THR A 788 -7.62 13.36 -32.80
N GLU A 789 -7.86 12.13 -33.29
CA GLU A 789 -7.57 11.62 -34.65
C GLU A 789 -6.19 10.96 -34.83
N SER A 790 -5.98 9.78 -34.23
CA SER A 790 -5.60 8.62 -35.05
C SER A 790 -6.03 7.32 -34.37
N SER A 791 -6.79 6.53 -35.11
CA SER A 791 -7.00 5.11 -34.86
C SER A 791 -5.69 4.38 -35.11
N ASN A 792 -4.86 4.20 -34.07
CA ASN A 792 -3.80 3.20 -34.07
C ASN A 792 -3.51 2.73 -32.64
N PRO A 793 -3.46 1.40 -32.36
CA PRO A 793 -3.46 0.84 -31.02
C PRO A 793 -2.03 0.57 -30.52
N ASN A 794 -1.20 1.60 -30.37
CA ASN A 794 0.10 1.42 -29.71
C ASN A 794 0.03 1.85 -28.23
N PRO A 795 0.39 0.98 -27.28
CA PRO A 795 0.45 1.35 -25.87
C PRO A 795 1.57 2.38 -25.62
N PRO A 796 1.48 3.18 -24.55
CA PRO A 796 2.60 4.04 -24.17
C PRO A 796 3.82 3.16 -23.87
N GLU A 797 4.94 3.42 -24.53
CA GLU A 797 6.22 2.78 -24.26
C GLU A 797 6.54 2.88 -22.75
N PRO A 798 7.07 1.80 -22.14
CA PRO A 798 7.44 1.81 -20.74
C PRO A 798 8.60 2.78 -20.53
N ASN A 799 8.54 3.58 -19.46
CA ASN A 799 9.69 4.34 -18.99
C ASN A 799 10.90 3.40 -18.85
N SER A 800 11.91 3.59 -19.70
CA SER A 800 13.23 2.99 -19.56
C SER A 800 14.02 3.71 -18.45
N ASP A 801 13.51 3.61 -17.23
CA ASP A 801 14.29 3.73 -16.00
C ASP A 801 14.13 2.37 -15.29
N PRO A 802 15.19 1.72 -14.78
CA PRO A 802 15.05 0.55 -13.93
C PRO A 802 14.58 1.02 -12.55
N VAL A 803 13.34 1.48 -12.47
CA VAL A 803 12.59 1.64 -11.23
C VAL A 803 11.71 0.41 -11.11
N HIS A 804 12.33 -0.71 -10.71
CA HIS A 804 11.62 -1.77 -10.01
C HIS A 804 11.13 -1.21 -8.68
N SER A 805 10.02 -0.48 -8.69
CA SER A 805 9.21 -0.23 -7.50
C SER A 805 7.77 0.17 -7.86
N GLU A 806 7.07 -0.71 -8.58
CA GLU A 806 5.66 -0.97 -8.29
C GLU A 806 5.60 -2.05 -7.20
N PHE A 807 5.86 -1.67 -5.95
CA PHE A 807 5.53 -2.44 -4.75
C PHE A 807 4.95 -1.53 -3.66
#